data_AF-A0A1F9X3G8-F1
#
_entry.id   AF-A0A1F9X3G8-F1
#
_cell.length_a   1.000
_cell.length_b   1.000
_cell.length_c   1.000
_cell.angle_alpha   90.00
_cell.angle_beta   90.00
_cell.angle_gamma   90.00
#
_symmetry.space_group_name_H-M   'P 1'
#
loop_
_entity.id
_entity.type
_entity.pdbx_description
1 polymer ?
#
loop_
_entity_poly.entity_id
_entity_poly.type
_entity_poly.pdbx_seq_one_letter_code
_entity_poly.pdbx_strand_id
1 'polypeptide(L)'
;MKLKISLLLALAFIITASAVYLLVNSAKKESIVPYVYSVSNNSAIIAFESKTAYRAEIAYNIYLGGAKTRAIIKEDAKTTAHKLYLQGLSPGTKYSYSFPAVSKSEFSFKTKPEANQLFRFGIVPDLAENTELSLSRLRYLFINNPEFLLIKRPCSEQNPQTPQYSAKTAEIKPYLPLFGIFYNKNTASNSYLNDIYLPLKQPYYSFNWGAWHFVSLSENFLEESGEALQNKLQWLKDDLKNSRNANKAVCLDAVLLGNKELNSLLIDSGTDAVFIFSSDKFKTIKCKNTKFISLPKNDFCLIEADYYEASGVILDKEGKTIGEFPVKESSAKVKKTCEYCRQLMDSGRYEDSIKAYRDFIAEKNNSYQVDDAQYEMASIYDRGLYDYKNALFEYRKLIQMFPDSTKKMLAENRTAYITENADFDYKPLGSYEKVKAEFFKTSKTNNGKAQSVSKVEALLAQYPACSLADDMLYWLANNYQSLDYKKSVSLYRKLIAEFPQSPFIQNAVLEIADVFYANKQYRLSIAELQKAKAFLPSDKLSDIEGKISQSSRNIHRYWLAGLCWVIVLGCVACIFFLKPKLSLKDFKPSLIHFLLYFVSYCIVVLLWYDLFLELIPFMAVMVPLISLTPAISGLLTKQLPEKKALFIKLAVNVVLVACFVYISIFHTYIHWLIVFGL
;
A
#
# COMPACT_ATOMS: atom_id res chain seq x y z
N MET A 1 -15.80 41.71 42.74
CA MET A 1 -14.43 41.31 42.32
C MET A 1 -14.16 39.83 42.58
N LYS A 2 -14.44 39.31 43.78
CA LYS A 2 -14.26 37.88 44.14
C LYS A 2 -14.96 36.89 43.18
N LEU A 3 -16.22 37.14 42.81
CA LEU A 3 -16.98 36.27 41.88
C LEU A 3 -16.37 36.17 40.47
N LYS A 4 -15.73 37.24 39.97
CA LYS A 4 -15.05 37.24 38.66
C LYS A 4 -13.72 36.46 38.69
N ILE A 5 -13.01 36.50 39.82
CA ILE A 5 -11.78 35.74 40.04
C ILE A 5 -12.10 34.24 40.21
N SER A 6 -13.19 33.90 40.90
CA SER A 6 -13.70 32.53 41.01
C SER A 6 -14.12 31.95 39.65
N LEU A 7 -14.79 32.75 38.80
CA LEU A 7 -15.17 32.32 37.47
C LEU A 7 -13.96 32.15 36.55
N LEU A 8 -12.96 33.05 36.62
CA LEU A 8 -11.71 32.94 35.88
C LEU A 8 -10.85 31.76 36.33
N LEU A 9 -10.83 31.44 37.63
CA LEU A 9 -10.15 30.26 38.16
C LEU A 9 -10.88 28.97 37.79
N ALA A 10 -12.22 28.96 37.79
CA ALA A 10 -13.01 27.82 37.31
C ALA A 10 -12.85 27.63 35.79
N LEU A 11 -12.81 28.71 35.02
CA LEU A 11 -12.55 28.66 33.58
C LEU A 11 -11.12 28.18 33.31
N ALA A 12 -10.13 28.67 34.06
CA ALA A 12 -8.74 28.22 33.96
C ALA A 12 -8.60 26.75 34.36
N PHE A 13 -9.32 26.28 35.38
CA PHE A 13 -9.33 24.88 35.81
C PHE A 13 -10.04 23.97 34.79
N ILE A 14 -11.11 24.44 34.15
CA ILE A 14 -11.78 23.72 33.07
C ILE A 14 -10.90 23.73 31.81
N ILE A 15 -10.19 24.83 31.50
CA ILE A 15 -9.25 24.92 30.38
C ILE A 15 -8.04 24.03 30.62
N THR A 16 -7.49 23.95 31.84
CA THR A 16 -6.38 23.04 32.16
C THR A 16 -6.85 21.60 32.25
N ALA A 17 -8.02 21.31 32.80
CA ALA A 17 -8.61 19.96 32.80
C ALA A 17 -8.99 19.49 31.40
N SER A 18 -9.46 20.39 30.52
CA SER A 18 -9.76 20.10 29.11
C SER A 18 -8.50 20.03 28.26
N ALA A 19 -7.46 20.82 28.56
CA ALA A 19 -6.15 20.70 27.92
C ALA A 19 -5.45 19.40 28.35
N VAL A 20 -5.58 18.99 29.61
CA VAL A 20 -5.12 17.69 30.11
C VAL A 20 -5.97 16.56 29.51
N TYR A 21 -7.28 16.72 29.39
CA TYR A 21 -8.16 15.76 28.73
C TYR A 21 -7.86 15.64 27.22
N LEU A 22 -7.58 16.74 26.51
CA LEU A 22 -7.16 16.74 25.10
C LEU A 22 -5.71 16.25 24.92
N LEU A 23 -4.83 16.45 25.90
CA LEU A 23 -3.50 15.82 25.95
C LEU A 23 -3.58 14.31 26.21
N VAL A 24 -4.65 13.85 26.88
CA VAL A 24 -4.92 12.44 27.20
C VAL A 24 -5.74 11.75 26.11
N ASN A 25 -6.65 12.46 25.42
CA ASN A 25 -7.62 11.93 24.44
C ASN A 25 -7.49 12.48 23.02
N SER A 26 -6.51 13.33 22.70
CA SER A 26 -6.04 13.33 21.31
C SER A 26 -5.65 11.89 21.01
N ALA A 27 -6.32 11.25 20.05
CA ALA A 27 -5.88 9.99 19.51
C ALA A 27 -4.43 10.23 19.08
N LYS A 28 -3.49 9.86 19.96
CA LYS A 28 -2.07 10.05 19.75
C LYS A 28 -1.80 9.27 18.50
N LYS A 29 -1.56 9.97 17.38
CA LYS A 29 -0.89 9.42 16.22
C LYS A 29 0.47 8.96 16.71
N GLU A 30 0.49 7.77 17.25
CA GLU A 30 1.68 7.10 17.68
C GLU A 30 2.20 6.36 16.45
N SER A 31 3.45 6.65 16.09
CA SER A 31 4.14 5.88 15.07
C SER A 31 4.49 4.53 15.66
N ILE A 32 3.55 3.59 15.59
CA ILE A 32 3.79 2.19 15.94
C ILE A 32 4.60 1.51 14.83
N VAL A 33 5.57 0.69 15.22
CA VAL A 33 6.32 -0.18 14.30
C VAL A 33 5.89 -1.61 14.61
N PRO A 34 4.96 -2.19 13.84
CA PRO A 34 4.53 -3.56 14.06
C PRO A 34 5.62 -4.56 13.66
N TYR A 35 5.52 -5.74 14.25
CA TYR A 35 6.37 -6.88 13.98
C TYR A 35 5.51 -8.11 13.67
N VAL A 36 5.79 -8.73 12.53
CA VAL A 36 5.16 -10.00 12.12
C VAL A 36 5.94 -11.16 12.72
N TYR A 37 5.25 -12.04 13.44
CA TYR A 37 5.84 -13.12 14.21
C TYR A 37 5.01 -14.41 14.09
N SER A 38 5.64 -15.56 14.37
CA SER A 38 5.02 -16.89 14.41
C SER A 38 4.08 -17.19 13.22
N VAL A 39 4.56 -16.87 12.01
CA VAL A 39 3.80 -17.12 10.79
C VAL A 39 3.73 -18.63 10.56
N SER A 40 2.54 -19.15 10.30
CA SER A 40 2.27 -20.52 9.86
C SER A 40 1.62 -20.50 8.48
N ASN A 41 1.18 -21.65 7.98
CA ASN A 41 0.39 -21.72 6.74
C ASN A 41 -1.05 -21.23 6.94
N ASN A 42 -1.53 -21.12 8.18
CA ASN A 42 -2.92 -20.77 8.51
C ASN A 42 -3.10 -19.69 9.59
N SER A 43 -2.01 -19.16 10.14
CA SER A 43 -2.04 -18.18 11.21
C SER A 43 -0.81 -17.26 11.19
N ALA A 44 -0.93 -16.09 11.80
CA ALA A 44 0.19 -15.21 12.07
C ALA A 44 -0.06 -14.41 13.34
N ILE A 45 1.01 -13.96 14.00
CA ILE A 45 0.92 -13.06 15.14
C ILE A 45 1.48 -11.70 14.72
N ILE A 46 0.72 -10.64 14.95
CA ILE A 46 1.19 -9.27 14.78
C ILE A 46 1.35 -8.65 16.16
N ALA A 47 2.55 -8.22 16.48
CA ALA A 47 2.88 -7.61 17.77
C ALA A 47 3.41 -6.19 17.60
N PHE A 48 3.12 -5.32 18.56
CA PHE A 48 3.68 -3.97 18.61
C PHE A 48 3.56 -3.41 20.02
N GLU A 49 4.26 -2.31 20.27
CA GLU A 49 4.16 -1.58 21.54
C GLU A 49 3.56 -0.21 21.36
N SER A 50 2.95 0.27 22.44
CA SER A 50 2.38 1.60 22.55
C SER A 50 2.80 2.27 23.86
N LYS A 51 2.83 3.60 23.85
CA LYS A 51 3.15 4.41 25.04
C LYS A 51 2.09 4.33 26.14
N THR A 52 0.87 3.88 25.82
CA THR A 52 -0.27 3.90 26.74
C THR A 52 -1.10 2.64 26.57
N ALA A 53 -1.60 2.06 27.67
CA ALA A 53 -2.37 0.82 27.59
C ALA A 53 -3.75 1.01 26.93
N TYR A 54 -4.02 0.26 25.86
CA TYR A 54 -5.34 0.21 25.21
C TYR A 54 -5.62 -1.18 24.62
N ARG A 55 -6.84 -1.37 24.07
CA ARG A 55 -7.20 -2.57 23.31
C ARG A 55 -6.88 -2.31 21.85
N ALA A 56 -5.91 -3.01 21.29
CA ALA A 56 -5.56 -2.85 19.88
C ALA A 56 -6.66 -3.43 18.97
N GLU A 57 -6.82 -2.82 17.80
CA GLU A 57 -7.66 -3.33 16.71
C GLU A 57 -6.81 -3.46 15.45
N ILE A 58 -6.85 -4.63 14.82
CA ILE A 58 -6.20 -4.90 13.54
C ILE A 58 -7.24 -5.26 12.49
N ALA A 59 -7.10 -4.68 11.30
CA ALA A 59 -7.88 -5.05 10.12
C ALA A 59 -6.95 -5.64 9.06
N TYR A 60 -7.32 -6.77 8.45
CA TYR A 60 -6.52 -7.44 7.43
C TYR A 60 -7.34 -8.01 6.26
N ASN A 61 -6.71 -8.14 5.09
CA ASN A 61 -7.33 -8.58 3.82
C ASN A 61 -6.34 -9.36 2.94
N ILE A 62 -6.83 -10.12 1.95
CA ILE A 62 -5.98 -10.74 0.92
C ILE A 62 -5.42 -9.65 -0.02
N TYR A 63 -4.11 -9.70 -0.29
CA TYR A 63 -3.40 -8.76 -1.15
C TYR A 63 -3.65 -9.12 -2.63
N LEU A 64 -4.49 -8.33 -3.33
CA LEU A 64 -4.98 -8.48 -4.72
C LEU A 64 -6.26 -9.31 -4.93
N GLY A 65 -7.40 -8.81 -4.47
CA GLY A 65 -8.71 -9.31 -4.90
C GLY A 65 -9.83 -8.33 -4.59
N GLY A 66 -10.62 -7.96 -5.59
CA GLY A 66 -11.74 -7.00 -5.48
C GLY A 66 -12.90 -7.43 -4.57
N ALA A 67 -12.80 -8.56 -3.88
CA ALA A 67 -13.75 -9.02 -2.86
C ALA A 67 -13.20 -8.71 -1.46
N LYS A 68 -13.75 -7.67 -0.83
CA LYS A 68 -13.40 -7.21 0.53
C LYS A 68 -13.98 -8.17 1.60
N THR A 69 -13.31 -9.28 1.89
CA THR A 69 -13.47 -9.90 3.22
C THR A 69 -12.50 -9.22 4.18
N ARG A 70 -12.90 -8.05 4.67
CA ARG A 70 -12.19 -7.35 5.75
C ARG A 70 -12.46 -8.06 7.06
N ALA A 71 -11.46 -8.77 7.58
CA ALA A 71 -11.51 -9.32 8.93
C ALA A 71 -10.95 -8.31 9.92
N ILE A 72 -11.62 -8.17 11.08
CA ILE A 72 -11.21 -7.27 12.16
C ILE A 72 -11.06 -8.10 13.43
N ILE A 73 -9.92 -7.97 14.10
CA ILE A 73 -9.64 -8.60 15.39
C ILE A 73 -9.39 -7.50 16.41
N LYS A 74 -9.95 -7.69 17.60
CA LYS A 74 -9.80 -6.79 18.74
C LYS A 74 -9.16 -7.53 19.89
N GLU A 75 -8.25 -6.86 20.58
CA GLU A 75 -7.62 -7.38 21.78
C GLU A 75 -8.55 -7.26 22.99
N ASP A 76 -8.63 -8.30 23.82
CA ASP A 76 -9.57 -8.37 24.94
C ASP A 76 -9.17 -7.44 26.11
N ALA A 77 -7.88 -7.40 26.41
CA ALA A 77 -7.30 -6.66 27.52
C ALA A 77 -6.66 -5.35 27.06
N LYS A 78 -6.67 -4.33 27.94
CA LYS A 78 -5.85 -3.14 27.74
C LYS A 78 -4.40 -3.48 28.10
N THR A 79 -3.48 -3.27 27.17
CA THR A 79 -2.05 -3.52 27.36
C THR A 79 -1.23 -2.48 26.60
N THR A 80 0.03 -2.27 26.98
CA THR A 80 1.01 -1.49 26.21
C THR A 80 1.81 -2.37 25.24
N ALA A 81 1.72 -3.69 25.40
CA ALA A 81 2.42 -4.68 24.60
C ALA A 81 1.39 -5.59 23.94
N HIS A 82 1.09 -5.29 22.68
CA HIS A 82 -0.04 -5.84 21.95
C HIS A 82 0.35 -7.11 21.19
N LYS A 83 -0.52 -8.12 21.20
CA LYS A 83 -0.36 -9.37 20.43
C LYS A 83 -1.68 -9.78 19.79
N LEU A 84 -1.76 -9.67 18.47
CA LEU A 84 -2.96 -9.96 17.70
C LEU A 84 -2.77 -11.27 16.94
N TYR A 85 -3.66 -12.23 17.18
CA TYR A 85 -3.59 -13.58 16.63
C TYR A 85 -4.51 -13.72 15.42
N LEU A 86 -3.94 -13.78 14.23
CA LEU A 86 -4.68 -13.99 12.99
C LEU A 86 -4.77 -15.50 12.75
N GLN A 87 -5.96 -16.01 12.48
CA GLN A 87 -6.23 -17.44 12.24
C GLN A 87 -7.10 -17.61 10.99
N GLY A 88 -7.15 -18.83 10.46
CA GLY A 88 -7.94 -19.15 9.25
C GLY A 88 -7.35 -18.54 7.97
N LEU A 89 -6.04 -18.26 7.97
CA LEU A 89 -5.35 -17.75 6.80
C LEU A 89 -5.12 -18.87 5.77
N SER A 90 -4.91 -18.50 4.53
CA SER A 90 -4.56 -19.42 3.44
C SER A 90 -3.04 -19.54 3.32
N PRO A 91 -2.50 -20.73 3.03
CA PRO A 91 -1.06 -20.94 2.80
C PRO A 91 -0.52 -20.11 1.65
N GLY A 92 0.75 -19.70 1.72
CA GLY A 92 1.47 -18.98 0.66
C GLY A 92 0.81 -17.68 0.20
N THR A 93 -0.09 -17.12 1.01
CA THR A 93 -0.98 -16.02 0.63
C THR A 93 -0.50 -14.73 1.27
N LYS A 94 -0.46 -13.67 0.45
CA LYS A 94 -0.09 -12.33 0.92
C LYS A 94 -1.32 -11.63 1.51
N TYR A 95 -1.18 -11.09 2.70
CA TYR A 95 -2.20 -10.33 3.41
C TYR A 95 -1.75 -8.89 3.60
N SER A 96 -2.65 -7.91 3.37
CA SER A 96 -2.48 -6.55 3.87
C SER A 96 -3.07 -6.40 5.25
N TYR A 97 -2.51 -5.55 6.09
CA TYR A 97 -3.05 -5.24 7.40
C TYR A 97 -2.81 -3.79 7.83
N SER A 98 -3.65 -3.28 8.73
CA SER A 98 -3.58 -1.92 9.26
C SER A 98 -4.15 -1.86 10.67
N PHE A 99 -3.91 -0.74 11.36
CA PHE A 99 -4.43 -0.48 12.70
C PHE A 99 -5.35 0.75 12.66
N PRO A 100 -6.65 0.59 12.35
CA PRO A 100 -7.54 1.69 11.99
C PRO A 100 -7.61 2.82 13.05
N ALA A 101 -7.48 2.47 14.32
CA ALA A 101 -7.53 3.41 15.44
C ALA A 101 -6.19 4.07 15.79
N VAL A 102 -5.06 3.59 15.24
CA VAL A 102 -3.70 3.96 15.68
C VAL A 102 -2.87 4.52 14.54
N SER A 103 -2.89 3.91 13.35
CA SER A 103 -2.05 4.27 12.22
C SER A 103 -2.80 4.19 10.88
N LYS A 104 -2.52 5.14 9.98
CA LYS A 104 -2.99 5.11 8.58
C LYS A 104 -2.08 4.29 7.66
N SER A 105 -0.93 3.81 8.15
CA SER A 105 -0.03 2.99 7.36
C SER A 105 -0.64 1.61 7.13
N GLU A 106 -0.55 1.14 5.88
CA GLU A 106 -0.88 -0.22 5.51
C GLU A 106 0.42 -1.03 5.36
N PHE A 107 0.42 -2.21 5.95
CA PHE A 107 1.53 -3.15 5.94
C PHE A 107 1.10 -4.44 5.24
N SER A 108 2.02 -5.37 5.01
CA SER A 108 1.67 -6.67 4.43
C SER A 108 2.64 -7.76 4.83
N PHE A 109 2.16 -9.00 4.97
CA PHE A 109 3.01 -10.18 5.16
C PHE A 109 2.53 -11.33 4.27
N LYS A 110 3.33 -12.39 4.13
CA LYS A 110 2.95 -13.61 3.42
C LYS A 110 2.95 -14.78 4.42
N THR A 111 1.91 -15.61 4.39
CA THR A 111 1.85 -16.85 5.19
C THR A 111 2.84 -17.89 4.67
N LYS A 112 3.17 -18.88 5.50
CA LYS A 112 4.04 -19.97 5.07
C LYS A 112 3.42 -20.69 3.86
N PRO A 113 4.24 -21.01 2.85
CA PRO A 113 3.79 -21.71 1.67
C PRO A 113 3.60 -23.20 1.96
N GLU A 114 2.87 -23.88 1.08
CA GLU A 114 2.81 -25.35 1.07
C GLU A 114 4.16 -25.94 0.67
N ALA A 115 4.38 -27.24 0.94
CA ALA A 115 5.69 -27.86 0.76
C ALA A 115 6.24 -27.78 -0.68
N ASN A 116 5.38 -27.86 -1.68
CA ASN A 116 5.71 -27.79 -3.10
C ASN A 116 5.89 -26.37 -3.65
N GLN A 117 5.60 -25.34 -2.86
CA GLN A 117 5.65 -23.96 -3.32
C GLN A 117 7.04 -23.35 -3.10
N LEU A 118 7.51 -22.64 -4.13
CA LEU A 118 8.74 -21.88 -4.09
C LEU A 118 8.62 -20.71 -3.12
N PHE A 119 9.69 -20.50 -2.36
CA PHE A 119 9.82 -19.39 -1.44
C PHE A 119 11.21 -18.79 -1.49
N ARG A 120 11.32 -17.57 -0.98
CA ARG A 120 12.59 -16.86 -0.87
C ARG A 120 12.88 -16.53 0.57
N PHE A 121 14.15 -16.51 0.94
CA PHE A 121 14.57 -15.98 2.22
C PHE A 121 15.90 -15.25 2.10
N GLY A 122 16.03 -14.16 2.85
CA GLY A 122 17.28 -13.41 2.90
C GLY A 122 18.18 -13.92 4.02
N ILE A 123 19.48 -13.87 3.81
CA ILE A 123 20.48 -14.08 4.86
C ILE A 123 21.22 -12.76 5.09
N VAL A 124 21.24 -12.34 6.35
CA VAL A 124 21.85 -11.09 6.83
C VAL A 124 22.96 -11.45 7.84
N PRO A 125 24.23 -11.55 7.40
CA PRO A 125 25.32 -12.03 8.25
C PRO A 125 25.75 -11.06 9.35
N ASP A 126 25.60 -9.76 9.13
CA ASP A 126 25.88 -8.72 10.11
C ASP A 126 25.13 -7.42 9.73
N LEU A 127 24.74 -6.64 10.74
CA LEU A 127 24.22 -5.27 10.60
C LEU A 127 25.14 -4.23 11.25
N ALA A 128 26.38 -4.55 11.58
CA ALA A 128 27.34 -3.64 12.22
C ALA A 128 27.85 -2.51 11.29
N GLU A 129 27.65 -2.60 9.97
CA GLU A 129 28.08 -1.58 9.01
C GLU A 129 27.34 -0.22 9.17
N ASN A 130 27.70 0.78 8.36
CA ASN A 130 26.97 2.06 8.29
C ASN A 130 25.47 1.82 8.04
N THR A 131 24.61 2.60 8.71
CA THR A 131 23.15 2.49 8.61
C THR A 131 22.61 2.60 7.20
N GLU A 132 23.08 3.54 6.38
CA GLU A 132 22.60 3.71 5.00
C GLU A 132 22.93 2.49 4.13
N LEU A 133 24.15 1.94 4.26
CA LEU A 133 24.59 0.74 3.54
C LEU A 133 23.82 -0.52 4.01
N SER A 134 23.53 -0.61 5.31
CA SER A 134 22.70 -1.70 5.84
C SER A 134 21.27 -1.61 5.28
N LEU A 135 20.70 -0.40 5.22
CA LEU A 135 19.35 -0.16 4.70
C LEU A 135 19.26 -0.38 3.19
N SER A 136 20.26 0.01 2.39
CA SER A 136 20.24 -0.22 0.94
C SER A 136 20.16 -1.71 0.60
N ARG A 137 20.97 -2.54 1.27
CA ARG A 137 20.94 -4.00 1.10
C ARG A 137 19.66 -4.64 1.61
N LEU A 138 19.15 -4.21 2.77
CA LEU A 138 17.86 -4.69 3.29
C LEU A 138 16.71 -4.33 2.34
N ARG A 139 16.72 -3.14 1.74
CA ARG A 139 15.74 -2.71 0.74
C ARG A 139 15.85 -3.53 -0.55
N TYR A 140 17.06 -3.87 -1.01
CA TYR A 140 17.21 -4.78 -2.14
C TYR A 140 16.65 -6.17 -1.84
N LEU A 141 17.01 -6.76 -0.70
CA LEU A 141 16.42 -8.03 -0.26
C LEU A 141 14.90 -7.93 -0.29
N PHE A 142 14.34 -6.88 0.31
CA PHE A 142 12.90 -6.64 0.37
C PHE A 142 12.22 -6.51 -1.00
N ILE A 143 12.80 -5.77 -1.94
CA ILE A 143 12.28 -5.63 -3.32
C ILE A 143 12.20 -6.97 -4.04
N ASN A 144 13.08 -7.92 -3.69
CA ASN A 144 13.08 -9.27 -4.26
C ASN A 144 12.13 -10.25 -3.54
N ASN A 145 11.23 -9.72 -2.69
CA ASN A 145 10.14 -10.44 -2.03
C ASN A 145 10.59 -11.70 -1.26
N PRO A 146 11.49 -11.59 -0.25
CA PRO A 146 11.74 -12.69 0.66
C PRO A 146 10.50 -12.91 1.53
N GLU A 147 10.35 -14.12 2.06
CA GLU A 147 9.27 -14.47 2.97
C GLU A 147 9.70 -14.41 4.43
N PHE A 148 11.00 -14.54 4.69
CA PHE A 148 11.63 -14.34 6.00
C PHE A 148 13.10 -13.96 5.84
N LEU A 149 13.71 -13.48 6.93
CA LEU A 149 15.16 -13.24 6.98
C LEU A 149 15.82 -14.08 8.09
N LEU A 150 16.91 -14.76 7.74
CA LEU A 150 17.88 -15.32 8.69
C LEU A 150 18.90 -14.23 9.02
N ILE A 151 19.05 -13.87 10.29
CA ILE A 151 19.88 -12.73 10.68
C ILE A 151 20.77 -13.03 11.87
N LYS A 152 22.07 -12.70 11.76
CA LYS A 152 22.94 -12.66 12.94
C LYS A 152 22.68 -11.36 13.70
N ARG A 153 22.47 -11.45 15.01
CA ARG A 153 22.30 -10.27 15.88
C ARG A 153 23.63 -9.99 16.59
N PRO A 154 24.09 -8.73 16.70
CA PRO A 154 25.35 -8.40 17.36
C PRO A 154 25.29 -8.65 18.88
N CYS A 155 26.35 -9.23 19.44
CA CYS A 155 26.43 -9.64 20.85
C CYS A 155 26.69 -8.50 21.84
N SER A 156 27.21 -7.37 21.37
CA SER A 156 27.69 -6.26 22.21
C SER A 156 26.59 -5.34 22.77
N GLU A 157 25.34 -5.54 22.39
CA GLU A 157 24.25 -4.69 22.82
C GLU A 157 23.70 -5.19 24.18
N GLN A 158 24.29 -4.68 25.26
CA GLN A 158 23.80 -4.87 26.65
C GLN A 158 22.34 -4.42 26.88
N ASN A 159 21.71 -3.82 25.87
CA ASN A 159 20.31 -3.42 25.87
C ASN A 159 19.70 -3.66 24.47
N PRO A 160 18.67 -4.51 24.31
CA PRO A 160 18.00 -4.75 23.01
C PRO A 160 17.38 -3.49 22.36
N GLN A 161 17.40 -2.36 23.09
CA GLN A 161 16.96 -1.03 22.70
C GLN A 161 18.06 -0.16 22.08
N THR A 162 19.24 -0.69 21.74
CA THR A 162 20.25 0.13 21.06
C THR A 162 19.63 0.70 19.78
N PRO A 163 19.58 2.04 19.62
CA PRO A 163 18.81 2.66 18.55
C PRO A 163 19.20 2.18 17.15
N GLN A 164 20.42 1.67 16.98
CA GLN A 164 21.00 1.34 15.69
C GLN A 164 20.43 0.05 15.06
N TYR A 165 20.35 -1.08 15.78
CA TYR A 165 19.76 -2.32 15.24
C TYR A 165 18.24 -2.21 15.10
N SER A 166 17.57 -1.64 16.12
CA SER A 166 16.11 -1.46 16.11
C SER A 166 15.68 -0.52 14.97
N ALA A 167 16.38 0.60 14.76
CA ALA A 167 16.09 1.50 13.64
C ALA A 167 16.33 0.84 12.27
N LYS A 168 17.42 0.08 12.09
CA LYS A 168 17.70 -0.61 10.82
C LYS A 168 16.63 -1.64 10.46
N THR A 169 16.08 -2.33 11.46
CA THR A 169 15.08 -3.38 11.25
C THR A 169 13.64 -2.88 11.27
N ALA A 170 13.39 -1.65 11.69
CA ALA A 170 12.05 -1.05 11.76
C ALA A 170 11.35 -0.96 10.39
N GLU A 171 12.10 -0.78 9.29
CA GLU A 171 11.54 -0.74 7.93
C GLU A 171 11.04 -2.11 7.44
N ILE A 172 11.54 -3.21 7.99
CA ILE A 172 11.30 -4.58 7.47
C ILE A 172 10.47 -5.47 8.39
N LYS A 173 10.56 -5.27 9.71
CA LYS A 173 9.79 -6.02 10.73
C LYS A 173 8.26 -6.03 10.50
N PRO A 174 7.63 -4.97 9.96
CA PRO A 174 6.22 -4.99 9.61
C PRO A 174 5.85 -5.99 8.50
N TYR A 175 6.84 -6.47 7.74
CA TYR A 175 6.58 -7.22 6.52
C TYR A 175 7.10 -8.64 6.56
N LEU A 176 8.18 -8.89 7.30
CA LEU A 176 8.92 -10.15 7.31
C LEU A 176 9.20 -10.64 8.74
N PRO A 177 8.96 -11.93 9.04
CA PRO A 177 9.50 -12.56 10.25
C PRO A 177 11.03 -12.63 10.19
N LEU A 178 11.67 -12.34 11.33
CA LEU A 178 13.13 -12.35 11.48
C LEU A 178 13.54 -13.53 12.37
N PHE A 179 14.36 -14.43 11.84
CA PHE A 179 14.91 -15.58 12.55
C PHE A 179 16.37 -15.31 12.92
N GLY A 180 16.61 -15.10 14.21
CA GLY A 180 17.91 -14.71 14.74
C GLY A 180 18.83 -15.89 15.07
N ILE A 181 20.14 -15.72 14.86
CA ILE A 181 21.19 -16.62 15.35
C ILE A 181 21.91 -15.93 16.51
N PHE A 182 21.33 -15.97 17.71
CA PHE A 182 21.91 -15.35 18.91
C PHE A 182 21.21 -15.79 20.21
N TYR A 183 21.94 -15.80 21.32
CA TYR A 183 21.44 -15.99 22.69
C TYR A 183 22.21 -15.11 23.68
N ASN A 184 21.52 -14.22 24.41
CA ASN A 184 22.11 -13.43 25.50
C ASN A 184 21.75 -14.02 26.87
N LYS A 185 22.74 -14.59 27.55
CA LYS A 185 22.63 -15.18 28.88
C LYS A 185 22.29 -14.16 29.99
N ASN A 186 22.52 -12.85 29.75
CA ASN A 186 22.43 -11.79 30.76
C ASN A 186 21.17 -10.91 30.70
N THR A 187 20.12 -11.30 29.96
CA THR A 187 18.87 -10.51 29.88
C THR A 187 17.90 -10.81 31.03
N ALA A 188 18.36 -10.65 32.28
CA ALA A 188 17.50 -10.60 33.46
C ALA A 188 16.84 -9.22 33.64
N SER A 189 16.38 -8.59 32.57
CA SER A 189 15.61 -7.33 32.66
C SER A 189 14.12 -7.64 32.53
N ASN A 190 13.32 -7.15 33.50
CA ASN A 190 11.86 -7.30 33.65
C ASN A 190 11.05 -6.59 32.54
N SER A 191 11.58 -6.52 31.33
CA SER A 191 10.94 -5.83 30.22
C SER A 191 10.11 -6.82 29.41
N TYR A 192 8.80 -6.58 29.33
CA TYR A 192 7.83 -7.34 28.52
C TYR A 192 8.25 -7.41 27.03
N LEU A 193 9.10 -6.47 26.60
CA LEU A 193 9.82 -6.44 25.33
C LEU A 193 10.63 -7.73 25.05
N ASN A 194 11.31 -8.29 26.04
CA ASN A 194 12.18 -9.45 25.82
C ASN A 194 11.38 -10.69 25.38
N ASP A 195 10.17 -10.89 25.92
CA ASP A 195 9.30 -12.02 25.53
C ASP A 195 8.69 -11.87 24.13
N ILE A 196 8.66 -10.65 23.58
CA ILE A 196 8.15 -10.34 22.23
C ILE A 196 9.28 -10.40 21.19
N TYR A 197 10.48 -9.92 21.54
CA TYR A 197 11.62 -9.82 20.63
C TYR A 197 12.60 -11.00 20.68
N LEU A 198 12.56 -11.82 21.74
CA LEU A 198 13.48 -12.91 22.05
C LEU A 198 12.75 -14.08 22.73
N PRO A 199 11.80 -14.77 22.06
CA PRO A 199 11.12 -15.94 22.64
C PRO A 199 12.07 -17.14 22.83
N LEU A 200 13.32 -17.05 22.36
CA LEU A 200 14.31 -18.11 22.43
C LEU A 200 14.96 -18.12 23.80
N LYS A 201 14.34 -18.86 24.72
CA LYS A 201 14.92 -19.17 26.04
C LYS A 201 16.19 -20.05 25.94
N GLN A 202 16.50 -20.57 24.76
CA GLN A 202 17.59 -21.51 24.52
C GLN A 202 18.49 -21.06 23.35
N PRO A 203 19.79 -21.43 23.36
CA PRO A 203 20.75 -21.06 22.33
C PRO A 203 20.56 -21.78 20.98
N TYR A 204 19.46 -22.51 20.81
CA TYR A 204 19.10 -23.25 19.62
C TYR A 204 17.58 -23.38 19.48
N TYR A 205 17.10 -23.54 18.25
CA TYR A 205 15.69 -23.82 17.93
C TYR A 205 15.57 -24.32 16.49
N SER A 206 14.40 -24.84 16.15
CA SER A 206 14.06 -25.25 14.79
C SER A 206 12.71 -24.69 14.34
N PHE A 207 12.51 -24.59 13.03
CA PHE A 207 11.25 -24.18 12.42
C PHE A 207 11.12 -24.71 11.00
N ASN A 208 9.88 -24.84 10.51
CA ASN A 208 9.60 -25.28 9.15
C ASN A 208 9.17 -24.09 8.27
N TRP A 209 9.59 -24.11 7.01
CA TRP A 209 9.14 -23.19 5.96
C TRP A 209 9.09 -23.90 4.61
N GLY A 210 7.90 -24.01 4.00
CA GLY A 210 7.70 -24.83 2.81
C GLY A 210 8.16 -26.28 3.03
N ALA A 211 8.92 -26.83 2.07
CA ALA A 211 9.53 -28.16 2.17
C ALA A 211 10.76 -28.24 3.09
N TRP A 212 11.19 -27.14 3.71
CA TRP A 212 12.45 -27.07 4.44
C TRP A 212 12.25 -27.01 5.95
N HIS A 213 13.08 -27.75 6.67
CA HIS A 213 13.24 -27.68 8.11
C HIS A 213 14.56 -26.97 8.42
N PHE A 214 14.48 -25.88 9.16
CA PHE A 214 15.60 -25.05 9.54
C PHE A 214 15.93 -25.25 11.00
N VAL A 215 17.22 -25.42 11.30
CA VAL A 215 17.76 -25.41 12.66
C VAL A 215 18.71 -24.24 12.79
N SER A 216 18.60 -23.48 13.87
CA SER A 216 19.48 -22.36 14.17
C SER A 216 20.26 -22.65 15.46
N LEU A 217 21.59 -22.56 15.39
CA LEU A 217 22.52 -22.77 16.50
C LEU A 217 23.32 -21.49 16.73
N SER A 218 23.18 -20.89 17.92
CA SER A 218 23.95 -19.70 18.29
C SER A 218 25.39 -20.05 18.66
N GLU A 219 26.29 -19.05 18.67
CA GLU A 219 27.68 -19.19 19.10
C GLU A 219 27.86 -19.81 20.49
N ASN A 220 26.85 -19.68 21.37
CA ASN A 220 26.86 -20.20 22.74
C ASN A 220 26.36 -21.65 22.84
N PHE A 221 26.06 -22.31 21.71
CA PHE A 221 25.55 -23.68 21.70
C PHE A 221 26.49 -24.65 22.43
N LEU A 222 27.79 -24.45 22.30
CA LEU A 222 28.86 -25.28 22.88
C LEU A 222 29.45 -24.73 24.19
N GLU A 223 28.86 -23.70 24.82
CA GLU A 223 29.37 -23.14 26.09
C GLU A 223 29.39 -24.16 27.24
N GLU A 224 28.36 -25.00 27.28
CA GLU A 224 28.20 -26.03 28.31
C GLU A 224 28.98 -27.30 27.92
N SER A 225 29.42 -28.06 28.92
CA SER A 225 30.22 -29.27 28.74
C SER A 225 29.59 -30.49 29.43
N GLY A 226 30.15 -31.67 29.19
CA GLY A 226 29.68 -32.92 29.79
C GLY A 226 28.26 -33.31 29.34
N GLU A 227 27.43 -33.74 30.30
CA GLU A 227 26.06 -34.23 30.05
C GLU A 227 25.17 -33.19 29.36
N ALA A 228 25.30 -31.90 29.73
CA ALA A 228 24.51 -30.83 29.15
C ALA A 228 24.79 -30.65 27.64
N LEU A 229 26.05 -30.76 27.22
CA LEU A 229 26.42 -30.72 25.80
C LEU A 229 25.87 -31.93 25.05
N GLN A 230 25.98 -33.12 25.65
CA GLN A 230 25.48 -34.36 25.06
C GLN A 230 23.96 -34.30 24.86
N ASN A 231 23.23 -33.74 25.82
CA ASN A 231 21.79 -33.52 25.69
C ASN A 231 21.44 -32.56 24.53
N LYS A 232 22.23 -31.50 24.29
CA LYS A 232 22.04 -30.57 23.17
C LYS A 232 22.34 -31.22 21.81
N LEU A 233 23.42 -32.00 21.73
CA LEU A 233 23.77 -32.73 20.50
C LEU A 233 22.73 -33.82 20.20
N GLN A 234 22.23 -34.50 21.23
CA GLN A 234 21.16 -35.48 21.10
C GLN A 234 19.85 -34.82 20.64
N TRP A 235 19.50 -33.65 21.20
CA TRP A 235 18.36 -32.85 20.70
C TRP A 235 18.50 -32.54 19.21
N LEU A 236 19.66 -32.03 18.77
CA LEU A 236 19.90 -31.69 17.36
C LEU A 236 19.75 -32.91 16.45
N LYS A 237 20.30 -34.05 16.89
CA LYS A 237 20.17 -35.32 16.18
C LYS A 237 18.72 -35.75 16.05
N ASP A 238 17.95 -35.68 17.12
CA ASP A 238 16.55 -36.09 17.14
C ASP A 238 15.67 -35.14 16.35
N ASP A 239 15.87 -33.83 16.44
CA ASP A 239 15.15 -32.80 15.68
C ASP A 239 15.36 -32.99 14.16
N LEU A 240 16.62 -33.10 13.72
CA LEU A 240 16.95 -33.37 12.32
C LEU A 240 16.41 -34.72 11.85
N LYS A 241 16.49 -35.77 12.67
CA LYS A 241 16.02 -37.11 12.30
C LYS A 241 14.49 -37.21 12.23
N ASN A 242 13.78 -36.58 13.16
CA ASN A 242 12.32 -36.68 13.29
C ASN A 242 11.56 -35.70 12.39
N SER A 243 12.24 -34.72 11.81
CA SER A 243 11.64 -33.82 10.83
C SER A 243 11.09 -34.58 9.62
N ARG A 244 9.82 -34.29 9.27
CA ARG A 244 9.12 -34.87 8.11
C ARG A 244 9.31 -34.05 6.83
N ASN A 245 9.97 -32.91 6.92
CA ASN A 245 10.24 -32.05 5.78
C ASN A 245 11.29 -32.71 4.87
N ALA A 246 11.14 -32.48 3.56
CA ALA A 246 11.99 -33.12 2.56
C ALA A 246 13.44 -32.63 2.63
N ASN A 247 13.63 -31.37 3.02
CA ASN A 247 14.92 -30.70 3.04
C ASN A 247 15.27 -30.18 4.43
N LYS A 248 16.56 -30.18 4.78
CA LYS A 248 17.06 -29.75 6.09
C LYS A 248 18.21 -28.76 5.93
N ALA A 249 18.11 -27.63 6.61
CA ALA A 249 19.14 -26.61 6.66
C ALA A 249 19.55 -26.30 8.10
N VAL A 250 20.85 -26.23 8.37
CA VAL A 250 21.38 -25.80 9.67
C VAL A 250 22.10 -24.47 9.52
N CYS A 251 21.79 -23.52 10.38
CA CYS A 251 22.39 -22.19 10.42
C CYS A 251 23.22 -22.08 11.70
N LEU A 252 24.50 -21.77 11.59
CA LEU A 252 25.41 -21.73 12.72
C LEU A 252 26.49 -20.66 12.57
N ASP A 253 27.09 -20.26 13.68
CA ASP A 253 28.28 -19.41 13.64
C ASP A 253 29.56 -20.22 13.42
N ALA A 254 30.51 -19.67 12.66
CA ALA A 254 31.78 -20.30 12.33
C ALA A 254 32.56 -20.82 13.57
N VAL A 255 32.40 -20.18 14.73
CA VAL A 255 33.05 -20.63 15.98
C VAL A 255 32.68 -22.06 16.38
N LEU A 256 31.49 -22.54 15.99
CA LEU A 256 31.03 -23.89 16.33
C LEU A 256 31.72 -25.00 15.51
N LEU A 257 32.32 -24.66 14.36
CA LEU A 257 32.96 -25.64 13.46
C LEU A 257 34.24 -26.26 14.03
N GLY A 258 34.76 -25.74 15.15
CA GLY A 258 35.88 -26.38 15.86
C GLY A 258 35.52 -27.73 16.50
N ASN A 259 34.23 -28.03 16.69
CA ASN A 259 33.78 -29.25 17.35
C ASN A 259 33.56 -30.40 16.34
N LYS A 260 34.38 -31.45 16.45
CA LYS A 260 34.34 -32.61 15.55
C LYS A 260 33.03 -33.42 15.64
N GLU A 261 32.46 -33.54 16.83
CA GLU A 261 31.23 -34.31 17.06
C GLU A 261 30.03 -33.63 16.39
N LEU A 262 29.91 -32.32 16.55
CA LEU A 262 28.91 -31.52 15.85
C LEU A 262 29.08 -31.63 14.32
N ASN A 263 30.31 -31.49 13.81
CA ASN A 263 30.56 -31.60 12.37
C ASN A 263 30.17 -32.97 11.80
N SER A 264 30.49 -34.07 12.50
CA SER A 264 30.06 -35.41 12.08
C SER A 264 28.55 -35.53 12.09
N LEU A 265 27.90 -35.02 13.14
CA LEU A 265 26.45 -35.04 13.26
C LEU A 265 25.76 -34.29 12.10
N LEU A 266 26.27 -33.12 11.71
CA LEU A 266 25.71 -32.33 10.60
C LEU A 266 25.77 -33.09 9.27
N ILE A 267 26.86 -33.82 9.02
CA ILE A 267 27.06 -34.59 7.79
C ILE A 267 26.21 -35.87 7.78
N ASP A 268 26.12 -36.57 8.92
CA ASP A 268 25.49 -37.89 8.99
C ASP A 268 23.97 -37.83 9.20
N SER A 269 23.41 -36.66 9.56
CA SER A 269 21.97 -36.48 9.82
C SER A 269 21.13 -36.18 8.56
N GLY A 270 21.72 -36.29 7.37
CA GLY A 270 21.03 -36.02 6.10
C GLY A 270 20.67 -34.54 5.92
N THR A 271 21.53 -33.64 6.40
CA THR A 271 21.40 -32.20 6.20
C THR A 271 21.72 -31.83 4.75
N ASP A 272 20.87 -31.06 4.07
CA ASP A 272 21.13 -30.60 2.71
C ASP A 272 22.10 -29.41 2.69
N ALA A 273 21.89 -28.43 3.58
CA ALA A 273 22.67 -27.20 3.61
C ALA A 273 23.09 -26.80 5.03
N VAL A 274 24.33 -26.32 5.18
CA VAL A 274 24.83 -25.70 6.41
C VAL A 274 25.27 -24.28 6.08
N PHE A 275 24.55 -23.28 6.58
CA PHE A 275 24.89 -21.88 6.45
C PHE A 275 25.78 -21.45 7.63
N ILE A 276 27.01 -21.07 7.32
CA ILE A 276 28.04 -20.73 8.31
C ILE A 276 28.22 -19.22 8.31
N PHE A 277 27.82 -18.58 9.39
CA PHE A 277 27.93 -17.14 9.60
C PHE A 277 29.32 -16.76 10.11
N SER A 278 29.70 -15.49 9.93
CA SER A 278 30.96 -14.92 10.44
C SER A 278 32.24 -15.58 9.88
N SER A 279 32.19 -16.09 8.67
CA SER A 279 33.38 -16.63 8.00
C SER A 279 34.26 -15.52 7.40
N ASP A 280 35.52 -15.83 7.10
CA ASP A 280 36.45 -14.87 6.49
C ASP A 280 36.15 -14.59 5.02
N LYS A 281 35.69 -15.61 4.28
CA LYS A 281 35.48 -15.55 2.83
C LYS A 281 34.30 -16.42 2.42
N PHE A 282 33.61 -15.98 1.36
CA PHE A 282 32.55 -16.78 0.77
C PHE A 282 33.15 -18.05 0.18
N LYS A 283 32.62 -19.21 0.58
CA LYS A 283 33.07 -20.51 0.10
C LYS A 283 31.95 -21.52 0.19
N THR A 284 31.83 -22.36 -0.85
CA THR A 284 30.95 -23.52 -0.79
C THR A 284 31.79 -24.80 -0.82
N ILE A 285 31.46 -25.76 0.05
CA ILE A 285 32.11 -27.06 0.13
C ILE A 285 31.02 -28.12 0.19
N LYS A 286 31.10 -29.12 -0.69
CA LYS A 286 30.22 -30.28 -0.64
C LYS A 286 30.91 -31.41 0.12
N CYS A 287 30.26 -31.93 1.16
CA CYS A 287 30.71 -33.12 1.88
C CYS A 287 29.56 -34.12 1.91
N LYS A 288 29.75 -35.30 1.29
CA LYS A 288 28.66 -36.23 0.97
C LYS A 288 27.51 -35.49 0.26
N ASN A 289 26.32 -35.48 0.86
CA ASN A 289 25.13 -34.82 0.34
C ASN A 289 24.91 -33.42 0.95
N THR A 290 25.73 -33.02 1.92
CA THR A 290 25.60 -31.75 2.64
C THR A 290 26.47 -30.67 2.00
N LYS A 291 25.87 -29.49 1.77
CA LYS A 291 26.58 -28.32 1.26
C LYS A 291 26.84 -27.31 2.37
N PHE A 292 28.11 -27.11 2.69
CA PHE A 292 28.57 -26.09 3.64
C PHE A 292 28.79 -24.78 2.87
N ILE A 293 28.15 -23.72 3.33
CA ILE A 293 28.12 -22.41 2.69
C ILE A 293 28.64 -21.39 3.72
N SER A 294 29.89 -20.98 3.56
CA SER A 294 30.53 -19.95 4.35
C SER A 294 30.11 -18.56 3.88
N LEU A 295 29.54 -17.78 4.79
CA LEU A 295 29.00 -16.45 4.55
C LEU A 295 29.87 -15.40 5.27
N PRO A 296 30.53 -14.48 4.53
CA PRO A 296 31.25 -13.37 5.12
C PRO A 296 30.34 -12.40 5.85
N LYS A 297 30.90 -11.60 6.76
CA LYS A 297 30.15 -10.62 7.55
C LYS A 297 29.36 -9.60 6.71
N ASN A 298 29.84 -9.32 5.49
CA ASN A 298 29.31 -8.22 4.67
C ASN A 298 28.47 -8.70 3.47
N ASP A 299 28.36 -10.01 3.26
CA ASP A 299 27.80 -10.58 2.02
C ASP A 299 26.36 -11.02 2.26
N PHE A 300 25.41 -10.15 1.93
CA PHE A 300 23.99 -10.46 2.06
C PHE A 300 23.63 -11.44 0.97
N CYS A 301 22.80 -12.43 1.30
CA CYS A 301 22.37 -13.42 0.33
C CYS A 301 20.85 -13.44 0.21
N LEU A 302 20.35 -13.69 -1.00
CA LEU A 302 18.97 -14.06 -1.23
C LEU A 302 18.96 -15.50 -1.71
N ILE A 303 18.23 -16.36 -1.00
CA ILE A 303 18.04 -17.75 -1.38
C ILE A 303 16.63 -17.93 -1.92
N GLU A 304 16.53 -18.61 -3.05
CA GLU A 304 15.30 -19.14 -3.60
C GLU A 304 15.30 -20.66 -3.43
N ALA A 305 14.23 -21.21 -2.89
CA ALA A 305 14.15 -22.62 -2.53
C ALA A 305 12.74 -23.18 -2.75
N ASP A 306 12.68 -24.45 -3.16
CA ASP A 306 11.45 -25.22 -3.24
C ASP A 306 11.66 -26.65 -2.69
N TYR A 307 10.79 -27.59 -3.05
CA TYR A 307 10.93 -29.00 -2.65
C TYR A 307 12.19 -29.66 -3.23
N TYR A 308 12.56 -29.35 -4.46
CA TYR A 308 13.56 -30.06 -5.25
C TYR A 308 14.94 -29.42 -5.19
N GLU A 309 15.01 -28.10 -5.36
CA GLU A 309 16.25 -27.34 -5.49
C GLU A 309 16.27 -26.08 -4.62
N ALA A 310 17.47 -25.56 -4.44
CA ALA A 310 17.67 -24.24 -3.85
C ALA A 310 18.93 -23.61 -4.42
N SER A 311 18.87 -22.32 -4.70
CA SER A 311 19.98 -21.51 -5.20
C SER A 311 20.04 -20.16 -4.50
N GLY A 312 21.25 -19.66 -4.31
CA GLY A 312 21.49 -18.38 -3.67
C GLY A 312 22.18 -17.40 -4.60
N VAL A 313 21.91 -16.12 -4.40
CA VAL A 313 22.66 -15.02 -4.99
C VAL A 313 23.32 -14.18 -3.89
N ILE A 314 24.54 -13.72 -4.16
CA ILE A 314 25.34 -12.86 -3.28
C ILE A 314 25.16 -11.41 -3.72
N LEU A 315 24.99 -10.51 -2.76
CA LEU A 315 24.77 -9.09 -2.98
C LEU A 315 26.01 -8.27 -2.60
N ASP A 316 26.35 -7.28 -3.43
CA ASP A 316 27.40 -6.30 -3.14
C ASP A 316 26.94 -5.18 -2.19
N LYS A 317 27.75 -4.11 -2.08
CA LYS A 317 27.48 -2.95 -1.22
C LYS A 317 26.29 -2.13 -1.70
N GLU A 318 26.00 -2.18 -2.99
CA GLU A 318 24.90 -1.49 -3.66
C GLU A 318 23.64 -2.36 -3.75
N GLY A 319 23.70 -3.61 -3.29
CA GLY A 319 22.62 -4.58 -3.35
C GLY A 319 22.52 -5.30 -4.68
N LYS A 320 23.49 -5.18 -5.59
CA LYS A 320 23.48 -5.88 -6.88
C LYS A 320 24.03 -7.29 -6.74
N THR A 321 23.48 -8.22 -7.54
CA THR A 321 23.98 -9.58 -7.65
C THR A 321 25.40 -9.61 -8.21
N ILE A 322 26.32 -10.20 -7.45
CA ILE A 322 27.74 -10.38 -7.82
C ILE A 322 28.17 -11.84 -7.95
N GLY A 323 27.32 -12.78 -7.58
CA GLY A 323 27.58 -14.21 -7.74
C GLY A 323 26.35 -15.04 -7.44
N GLU A 324 26.30 -16.22 -8.04
CA GLU A 324 25.27 -17.23 -7.80
C GLU A 324 25.92 -18.50 -7.29
N PHE A 325 25.22 -19.23 -6.44
CA PHE A 325 25.71 -20.50 -5.90
C PHE A 325 24.55 -21.49 -5.70
N PRO A 326 24.75 -22.78 -6.01
CA PRO A 326 23.73 -23.78 -5.70
C PRO A 326 23.73 -24.02 -4.19
N VAL A 327 22.56 -24.15 -3.58
CA VAL A 327 22.36 -24.60 -2.19
C VAL A 327 22.04 -26.10 -2.20
N LYS A 328 21.07 -26.50 -3.03
CA LYS A 328 20.67 -27.89 -3.28
C LYS A 328 20.42 -28.07 -4.77
N GLU A 329 21.06 -29.07 -5.36
CA GLU A 329 20.89 -29.40 -6.78
C GLU A 329 19.73 -30.39 -6.95
N SER A 330 18.87 -30.13 -7.94
CA SER A 330 17.80 -31.03 -8.35
C SER A 330 18.37 -32.36 -8.84
N SER A 331 17.80 -33.49 -8.42
CA SER A 331 18.08 -34.77 -9.08
C SER A 331 17.56 -34.68 -10.51
N ALA A 332 18.37 -34.99 -11.53
CA ALA A 332 18.11 -34.78 -12.96
C ALA A 332 16.81 -35.40 -13.55
N LYS A 333 15.91 -35.96 -12.74
CA LYS A 333 14.59 -36.52 -13.09
C LYS A 333 13.45 -35.93 -12.25
N VAL A 334 13.40 -34.61 -12.05
CA VAL A 334 12.23 -33.99 -11.40
C VAL A 334 11.07 -33.90 -12.38
N LYS A 335 9.95 -34.55 -12.04
CA LYS A 335 8.64 -34.35 -12.68
C LYS A 335 8.29 -32.87 -12.61
N LYS A 336 8.37 -32.17 -13.74
CA LYS A 336 7.98 -30.75 -13.85
C LYS A 336 6.49 -30.66 -13.54
N THR A 337 6.11 -29.86 -12.54
CA THR A 337 4.71 -29.55 -12.27
C THR A 337 4.34 -28.24 -12.98
N CYS A 338 3.05 -28.02 -13.26
CA CYS A 338 2.57 -26.73 -13.79
C CYS A 338 2.92 -25.54 -12.88
N GLU A 339 3.08 -25.77 -11.57
CA GLU A 339 3.49 -24.74 -10.61
C GLU A 339 4.92 -24.24 -10.88
N TYR A 340 5.86 -25.15 -11.17
CA TYR A 340 7.23 -24.77 -11.55
C TYR A 340 7.25 -23.93 -12.83
N CYS A 341 6.44 -24.31 -13.82
CA CYS A 341 6.33 -23.57 -15.07
C CYS A 341 5.82 -22.12 -14.82
N ARG A 342 4.80 -21.96 -13.95
CA ARG A 342 4.29 -20.63 -13.53
C ARG A 342 5.34 -19.83 -12.76
N GLN A 343 6.11 -20.45 -11.89
CA GLN A 343 7.17 -19.78 -11.13
C GLN A 343 8.26 -19.19 -12.04
N LEU A 344 8.68 -19.94 -13.07
CA LEU A 344 9.61 -19.43 -14.09
C LEU A 344 9.03 -18.23 -14.85
N MET A 345 7.73 -18.24 -15.13
CA MET A 345 7.04 -17.10 -15.75
C MET A 345 7.02 -15.87 -14.82
N ASP A 346 6.63 -16.05 -13.56
CA ASP A 346 6.52 -14.98 -12.56
C ASP A 346 7.87 -14.32 -12.24
N SER A 347 8.98 -15.05 -12.43
CA SER A 347 10.35 -14.54 -12.31
C SER A 347 10.87 -13.85 -13.58
N GLY A 348 10.08 -13.80 -14.66
CA GLY A 348 10.45 -13.19 -15.94
C GLY A 348 11.36 -14.06 -16.82
N ARG A 349 11.63 -15.31 -16.43
CA ARG A 349 12.39 -16.30 -17.21
C ARG A 349 11.49 -16.98 -18.24
N TYR A 350 10.96 -16.18 -19.17
CA TYR A 350 9.92 -16.63 -20.11
C TYR A 350 10.34 -17.82 -20.99
N GLU A 351 11.56 -17.83 -21.53
CA GLU A 351 12.03 -18.94 -22.37
C GLU A 351 12.18 -20.25 -21.60
N ASP A 352 12.69 -20.20 -20.37
CA ASP A 352 12.79 -21.37 -19.49
C ASP A 352 11.41 -21.88 -19.10
N SER A 353 10.47 -20.96 -18.82
CA SER A 353 9.08 -21.29 -18.53
C SER A 353 8.40 -21.97 -19.72
N ILE A 354 8.56 -21.44 -20.93
CA ILE A 354 8.03 -22.05 -22.17
C ILE A 354 8.60 -23.45 -22.34
N LYS A 355 9.92 -23.64 -22.15
CA LYS A 355 10.54 -24.97 -22.23
C LYS A 355 9.94 -25.92 -21.19
N ALA A 356 9.74 -25.47 -19.96
CA ALA A 356 9.13 -26.27 -18.90
C ALA A 356 7.67 -26.65 -19.24
N TYR A 357 6.88 -25.72 -19.78
CA TYR A 357 5.51 -25.99 -20.25
C TYR A 357 5.47 -26.99 -21.40
N ARG A 358 6.37 -26.88 -22.39
CA ARG A 358 6.47 -27.85 -23.49
C ARG A 358 6.74 -29.26 -22.98
N ASP A 359 7.71 -29.40 -22.09
CA ASP A 359 8.05 -30.70 -21.50
C ASP A 359 6.88 -31.26 -20.68
N PHE A 360 6.18 -30.42 -19.90
CA PHE A 360 4.99 -30.82 -19.15
C PHE A 360 3.87 -31.32 -20.08
N ILE A 361 3.57 -30.59 -21.15
CA ILE A 361 2.55 -30.94 -22.14
C ILE A 361 2.88 -32.29 -22.81
N ALA A 362 4.16 -32.52 -23.15
CA ALA A 362 4.62 -33.77 -23.75
C ALA A 362 4.52 -34.98 -22.80
N GLU A 363 4.77 -34.79 -21.50
CA GLU A 363 4.70 -35.87 -20.51
C GLU A 363 3.25 -36.31 -20.18
N LYS A 364 2.29 -35.37 -20.24
CA LYS A 364 0.95 -35.55 -19.67
C LYS A 364 -0.15 -35.96 -20.65
N ASN A 365 0.17 -36.25 -21.92
CA ASN A 365 -0.68 -36.86 -22.96
C ASN A 365 -2.20 -36.60 -22.82
N ASN A 366 -2.68 -35.44 -23.31
CA ASN A 366 -4.10 -35.06 -23.38
C ASN A 366 -4.90 -35.09 -22.06
N SER A 367 -4.24 -35.04 -20.89
CA SER A 367 -4.95 -34.80 -19.62
C SER A 367 -5.51 -33.37 -19.54
N TYR A 368 -6.54 -33.15 -18.70
CA TYR A 368 -7.16 -31.83 -18.44
C TYR A 368 -6.19 -30.78 -17.84
N GLN A 369 -4.94 -31.12 -17.56
CA GLN A 369 -3.93 -30.19 -17.08
C GLN A 369 -3.14 -29.56 -18.26
N VAL A 370 -3.27 -30.13 -19.46
CA VAL A 370 -2.52 -29.75 -20.65
C VAL A 370 -3.11 -28.50 -21.31
N ASP A 371 -4.43 -28.30 -21.25
CA ASP A 371 -5.09 -27.12 -21.81
C ASP A 371 -4.72 -25.84 -21.03
N ASP A 372 -4.72 -25.88 -19.70
CA ASP A 372 -4.22 -24.80 -18.83
C ASP A 372 -2.76 -24.48 -19.14
N ALA A 373 -1.89 -25.50 -19.21
CA ALA A 373 -0.47 -25.33 -19.56
C ALA A 373 -0.28 -24.70 -20.95
N GLN A 374 -1.06 -25.15 -21.92
CA GLN A 374 -1.04 -24.66 -23.30
C GLN A 374 -1.50 -23.19 -23.36
N TYR A 375 -2.50 -22.80 -22.57
CA TYR A 375 -2.96 -21.42 -22.45
C TYR A 375 -1.89 -20.51 -21.82
N GLU A 376 -1.29 -20.94 -20.70
CA GLU A 376 -0.26 -20.16 -20.02
C GLU A 376 0.98 -19.97 -20.91
N MET A 377 1.40 -21.00 -21.63
CA MET A 377 2.50 -20.88 -22.59
C MET A 377 2.19 -19.88 -23.71
N ALA A 378 0.98 -19.88 -24.24
CA ALA A 378 0.54 -18.88 -25.22
C ALA A 378 0.51 -17.45 -24.61
N SER A 379 0.08 -17.33 -23.35
CA SER A 379 0.06 -16.07 -22.60
C SER A 379 1.47 -15.49 -22.38
N ILE A 380 2.48 -16.33 -22.20
CA ILE A 380 3.88 -15.89 -22.11
C ILE A 380 4.32 -15.25 -23.43
N TYR A 381 4.03 -15.89 -24.57
CA TYR A 381 4.32 -15.30 -25.88
C TYR A 381 3.56 -13.98 -26.09
N ASP A 382 2.28 -13.94 -25.73
CA ASP A 382 1.41 -12.76 -25.90
C ASP A 382 1.82 -11.56 -25.04
N ARG A 383 2.00 -11.76 -23.73
CA ARG A 383 2.13 -10.67 -22.74
C ARG A 383 3.52 -10.51 -22.16
N GLY A 384 4.29 -11.59 -22.14
CA GLY A 384 5.67 -11.59 -21.64
C GLY A 384 6.65 -11.15 -22.72
N LEU A 385 6.59 -11.83 -23.87
CA LEU A 385 7.52 -11.64 -24.99
C LEU A 385 6.98 -10.71 -26.09
N TYR A 386 5.66 -10.47 -26.12
CA TYR A 386 4.99 -9.74 -27.21
C TYR A 386 5.24 -10.36 -28.60
N ASP A 387 5.45 -11.68 -28.63
CA ASP A 387 5.60 -12.50 -29.84
C ASP A 387 4.23 -13.06 -30.24
N TYR A 388 3.46 -12.21 -30.91
CA TYR A 388 2.09 -12.51 -31.29
C TYR A 388 1.96 -13.66 -32.28
N LYS A 389 2.98 -13.92 -33.09
CA LYS A 389 2.96 -15.03 -34.07
C LYS A 389 2.95 -16.37 -33.34
N ASN A 390 3.86 -16.55 -32.38
CA ASN A 390 3.91 -17.75 -31.55
C ASN A 390 2.72 -17.82 -30.58
N ALA A 391 2.27 -16.69 -30.03
CA ALA A 391 1.06 -16.66 -29.19
C ALA A 391 -0.18 -17.18 -29.94
N LEU A 392 -0.43 -16.67 -31.15
CA LEU A 392 -1.54 -17.12 -32.00
C LEU A 392 -1.43 -18.60 -32.34
N PHE A 393 -0.22 -19.10 -32.62
CA PHE A 393 0.01 -20.51 -32.89
C PHE A 393 -0.41 -21.39 -31.70
N GLU A 394 0.05 -21.06 -30.49
CA GLU A 394 -0.24 -21.85 -29.29
C GLU A 394 -1.69 -21.70 -28.82
N TYR A 395 -2.32 -20.52 -28.97
CA TYR A 395 -3.75 -20.34 -28.70
C TYR A 395 -4.64 -21.14 -29.66
N ARG A 396 -4.32 -21.14 -30.97
CA ARG A 396 -5.07 -21.94 -31.96
C ARG A 396 -4.94 -23.44 -31.70
N LYS A 397 -3.75 -23.88 -31.30
CA LYS A 397 -3.51 -25.27 -30.89
C LYS A 397 -4.39 -25.65 -29.71
N LEU A 398 -4.53 -24.78 -28.70
CA LEU A 398 -5.45 -24.99 -27.59
C LEU A 398 -6.90 -25.16 -28.07
N ILE A 399 -7.37 -24.24 -28.91
CA ILE A 399 -8.76 -24.23 -29.40
C ILE A 399 -9.08 -25.50 -30.20
N GLN A 400 -8.12 -25.99 -31.00
CA GLN A 400 -8.30 -27.19 -31.83
C GLN A 400 -8.18 -28.49 -31.05
N MET A 401 -7.21 -28.60 -30.14
CA MET A 401 -6.93 -29.85 -29.42
C MET A 401 -7.81 -30.03 -28.18
N PHE A 402 -8.31 -28.94 -27.59
CA PHE A 402 -9.11 -28.95 -26.36
C PHE A 402 -10.43 -28.18 -26.53
N PRO A 403 -11.35 -28.66 -27.38
CA PRO A 403 -12.59 -27.95 -27.70
C PRO A 403 -13.52 -27.73 -26.50
N ASP A 404 -13.40 -28.56 -25.46
CA ASP A 404 -14.19 -28.49 -24.21
C ASP A 404 -13.46 -27.73 -23.08
N SER A 405 -12.28 -27.15 -23.35
CA SER A 405 -11.51 -26.43 -22.35
C SER A 405 -12.25 -25.18 -21.86
N THR A 406 -12.21 -24.95 -20.54
CA THR A 406 -12.68 -23.68 -19.94
C THR A 406 -11.88 -22.46 -20.42
N LYS A 407 -10.69 -22.66 -20.99
CA LYS A 407 -9.82 -21.61 -21.53
C LYS A 407 -10.10 -21.28 -23.00
N LYS A 408 -10.89 -22.10 -23.71
CA LYS A 408 -11.16 -21.93 -25.14
C LYS A 408 -11.73 -20.54 -25.44
N MET A 409 -12.78 -20.12 -24.72
CA MET A 409 -13.41 -18.80 -24.92
C MET A 409 -12.40 -17.66 -24.70
N LEU A 410 -11.51 -17.79 -23.71
CA LEU A 410 -10.47 -16.78 -23.45
C LEU A 410 -9.45 -16.74 -24.59
N ALA A 411 -9.02 -17.91 -25.08
CA ALA A 411 -8.09 -18.03 -26.20
C ALA A 411 -8.71 -17.51 -27.51
N GLU A 412 -10.00 -17.78 -27.77
CA GLU A 412 -10.74 -17.29 -28.92
C GLU A 412 -10.83 -15.76 -28.90
N ASN A 413 -11.27 -15.18 -27.78
CA ASN A 413 -11.34 -13.72 -27.61
C ASN A 413 -9.96 -13.07 -27.77
N ARG A 414 -8.91 -13.68 -27.20
CA ARG A 414 -7.57 -13.12 -27.31
C ARG A 414 -7.00 -13.26 -28.72
N THR A 415 -7.25 -14.39 -29.39
CA THR A 415 -6.85 -14.63 -30.78
C THR A 415 -7.54 -13.64 -31.72
N ALA A 416 -8.84 -13.38 -31.53
CA ALA A 416 -9.59 -12.38 -32.29
C ALA A 416 -8.96 -11.00 -32.12
N TYR A 417 -8.75 -10.55 -30.87
CA TYR A 417 -8.11 -9.27 -30.59
C TYR A 417 -6.71 -9.14 -31.21
N ILE A 418 -5.84 -10.16 -31.07
CA ILE A 418 -4.49 -10.11 -31.67
C ILE A 418 -4.59 -10.05 -33.21
N THR A 419 -5.52 -10.81 -33.80
CA THR A 419 -5.70 -10.88 -35.26
C THR A 419 -6.26 -9.58 -35.84
N GLU A 420 -7.22 -8.95 -35.15
CA GLU A 420 -7.77 -7.63 -35.51
C GLU A 420 -6.71 -6.52 -35.47
N ASN A 421 -5.66 -6.70 -34.66
CA ASN A 421 -4.58 -5.74 -34.45
C ASN A 421 -3.23 -6.26 -34.99
N ALA A 422 -3.28 -6.99 -36.11
CA ALA A 422 -2.12 -7.55 -36.80
C ALA A 422 -1.44 -6.59 -37.80
N ASP A 423 -1.97 -5.38 -37.93
CA ASP A 423 -1.42 -4.34 -38.78
C ASP A 423 0.02 -3.99 -38.38
N PHE A 424 0.81 -3.55 -39.37
CA PHE A 424 2.23 -3.21 -39.19
C PHE A 424 3.08 -4.30 -38.49
N ASP A 425 2.73 -5.58 -38.70
CA ASP A 425 3.39 -6.73 -38.06
C ASP A 425 3.35 -6.66 -36.53
N TYR A 426 2.19 -6.29 -35.97
CA TYR A 426 1.89 -6.20 -34.54
C TYR A 426 2.71 -5.15 -33.76
N LYS A 427 3.51 -4.30 -34.43
CA LYS A 427 4.34 -3.29 -33.74
C LYS A 427 3.54 -2.29 -32.91
N PRO A 428 2.40 -1.75 -33.38
CA PRO A 428 1.56 -0.86 -32.57
C PRO A 428 0.99 -1.60 -31.36
N LEU A 429 0.47 -2.81 -31.57
CA LEU A 429 -0.07 -3.65 -30.50
C LEU A 429 0.96 -3.93 -29.40
N GLY A 430 2.14 -4.43 -29.74
CA GLY A 430 3.20 -4.74 -28.78
C GLY A 430 3.69 -3.52 -28.01
N SER A 431 3.90 -2.41 -28.70
CA SER A 431 4.34 -1.17 -28.07
C SER A 431 3.28 -0.62 -27.12
N TYR A 432 2.01 -0.65 -27.52
CA TYR A 432 0.91 -0.13 -26.72
C TYR A 432 0.64 -1.01 -25.49
N GLU A 433 0.59 -2.33 -25.63
CA GLU A 433 0.43 -3.26 -24.51
C GLU A 433 1.56 -3.12 -23.48
N LYS A 434 2.80 -2.93 -23.94
CA LYS A 434 3.93 -2.68 -23.05
C LYS A 434 3.77 -1.39 -22.26
N VAL A 435 3.31 -0.30 -22.90
CA VAL A 435 3.03 0.95 -22.19
C VAL A 435 1.90 0.77 -21.16
N LYS A 436 0.81 0.07 -21.52
CA LYS A 436 -0.29 -0.23 -20.58
C LYS A 436 0.19 -1.04 -19.37
N ALA A 437 1.04 -2.04 -19.58
CA ALA A 437 1.62 -2.86 -18.50
C ALA A 437 2.53 -2.04 -17.56
N GLU A 438 3.35 -1.14 -18.10
CA GLU A 438 4.20 -0.23 -17.31
C GLU A 438 3.37 0.83 -16.57
N PHE A 439 2.32 1.34 -17.20
CA PHE A 439 1.47 2.41 -16.67
C PHE A 439 0.86 2.07 -15.32
N PHE A 440 0.43 0.82 -15.12
CA PHE A 440 -0.13 0.37 -13.83
C PHE A 440 0.87 0.55 -12.67
N LYS A 441 2.18 0.41 -12.94
CA LYS A 441 3.24 0.57 -11.95
C LYS A 441 3.59 2.04 -11.69
N THR A 442 3.56 2.89 -12.73
CA THR A 442 4.13 4.25 -12.70
C THR A 442 3.09 5.37 -12.50
N SER A 443 1.81 5.11 -12.79
CA SER A 443 0.72 6.10 -12.80
C SER A 443 0.39 6.74 -11.45
N LYS A 444 0.94 6.22 -10.33
CA LYS A 444 0.79 6.83 -9.00
C LYS A 444 1.42 8.24 -8.90
N THR A 445 2.31 8.59 -9.83
CA THR A 445 2.97 9.90 -9.88
C THR A 445 2.60 10.64 -11.16
N ASN A 446 2.50 11.97 -11.10
CA ASN A 446 2.24 12.79 -12.29
C ASN A 446 3.32 12.61 -13.36
N ASN A 447 4.58 12.43 -12.95
CA ASN A 447 5.69 12.21 -13.88
C ASN A 447 5.58 10.87 -14.62
N GLY A 448 5.26 9.78 -13.90
CA GLY A 448 5.06 8.46 -14.53
C GLY A 448 3.87 8.43 -15.50
N LYS A 449 2.80 9.14 -15.14
CA LYS A 449 1.64 9.35 -16.02
C LYS A 449 2.04 10.12 -17.28
N ALA A 450 2.74 11.24 -17.15
CA ALA A 450 3.19 12.05 -18.28
C ALA A 450 4.13 11.29 -19.22
N GLN A 451 5.04 10.47 -18.70
CA GLN A 451 5.94 9.64 -19.49
C GLN A 451 5.18 8.63 -20.35
N SER A 452 4.20 7.93 -19.76
CA SER A 452 3.41 6.91 -20.46
C SER A 452 2.54 7.55 -21.54
N VAL A 453 1.94 8.71 -21.24
CA VAL A 453 1.20 9.52 -22.21
C VAL A 453 2.08 9.89 -23.39
N SER A 454 3.29 10.42 -23.16
CA SER A 454 4.21 10.78 -24.24
C SER A 454 4.60 9.58 -25.12
N LYS A 455 4.76 8.38 -24.55
CA LYS A 455 5.02 7.15 -25.33
C LYS A 455 3.84 6.80 -26.25
N VAL A 456 2.60 6.89 -25.76
CA VAL A 456 1.41 6.60 -26.59
C VAL A 456 1.18 7.68 -27.65
N GLU A 457 1.47 8.95 -27.36
CA GLU A 457 1.44 10.01 -28.38
C GLU A 457 2.43 9.76 -29.51
N ALA A 458 3.66 9.39 -29.18
CA ALA A 458 4.68 9.05 -30.17
C ALA A 458 4.25 7.84 -31.02
N LEU A 459 3.63 6.84 -30.39
CA LEU A 459 3.13 5.67 -31.09
C LEU A 459 2.01 6.01 -32.07
N LEU A 460 1.05 6.83 -31.65
CA LEU A 460 -0.06 7.28 -32.50
C LEU A 460 0.44 8.21 -33.62
N ALA A 461 1.47 9.02 -33.37
CA ALA A 461 2.10 9.83 -34.41
C ALA A 461 2.83 8.97 -35.46
N GLN A 462 3.44 7.86 -35.03
CA GLN A 462 4.14 6.93 -35.89
C GLN A 462 3.17 6.04 -36.69
N TYR A 463 2.05 5.62 -36.08
CA TYR A 463 1.05 4.73 -36.68
C TYR A 463 -0.37 5.32 -36.59
N PRO A 464 -0.65 6.44 -37.29
CA PRO A 464 -1.91 7.19 -37.13
C PRO A 464 -3.16 6.45 -37.62
N ALA A 465 -3.00 5.48 -38.52
CA ALA A 465 -4.08 4.69 -39.08
C ALA A 465 -4.09 3.24 -38.57
N CYS A 466 -3.39 2.95 -37.46
CA CYS A 466 -3.42 1.60 -36.91
C CYS A 466 -4.80 1.23 -36.38
N SER A 467 -5.09 -0.06 -36.32
CA SER A 467 -6.37 -0.58 -35.82
C SER A 467 -6.67 -0.19 -34.37
N LEU A 468 -5.64 0.15 -33.59
CA LEU A 468 -5.71 0.60 -32.20
C LEU A 468 -5.75 2.13 -32.04
N ALA A 469 -5.79 2.90 -33.13
CA ALA A 469 -5.69 4.35 -33.06
C ALA A 469 -6.83 4.99 -32.25
N ASP A 470 -8.04 4.43 -32.33
CA ASP A 470 -9.20 4.89 -31.57
C ASP A 470 -9.09 4.57 -30.07
N ASP A 471 -8.64 3.36 -29.70
CA ASP A 471 -8.31 2.98 -28.32
C ASP A 471 -7.21 3.90 -27.76
N MET A 472 -6.12 4.12 -28.51
CA MET A 472 -5.04 5.03 -28.09
C MET A 472 -5.54 6.46 -27.88
N LEU A 473 -6.41 6.99 -28.75
CA LEU A 473 -7.01 8.31 -28.58
C LEU A 473 -7.89 8.37 -27.33
N TYR A 474 -8.74 7.36 -27.12
CA TYR A 474 -9.59 7.26 -25.93
C TYR A 474 -8.75 7.17 -24.64
N TRP A 475 -7.70 6.35 -24.65
CA TRP A 475 -6.77 6.20 -23.53
C TRP A 475 -6.02 7.49 -23.25
N LEU A 476 -5.50 8.17 -24.28
CA LEU A 476 -4.82 9.46 -24.13
C LEU A 476 -5.77 10.51 -23.56
N ALA A 477 -7.00 10.59 -24.06
CA ALA A 477 -8.00 11.55 -23.59
C ALA A 477 -8.31 11.35 -22.09
N ASN A 478 -8.52 10.11 -21.64
CA ASN A 478 -8.69 9.76 -20.23
C ASN A 478 -7.49 10.15 -19.37
N ASN A 479 -6.28 9.96 -19.88
CA ASN A 479 -5.07 10.27 -19.13
C ASN A 479 -4.74 11.77 -19.10
N TYR A 480 -5.15 12.52 -20.11
CA TYR A 480 -4.99 13.96 -20.13
C TYR A 480 -5.96 14.71 -19.20
N GLN A 481 -7.06 14.11 -18.73
CA GLN A 481 -8.06 14.83 -17.92
C GLN A 481 -7.46 15.59 -16.72
N SER A 482 -6.48 14.99 -16.04
CA SER A 482 -5.79 15.59 -14.88
C SER A 482 -4.53 16.38 -15.22
N LEU A 483 -4.01 16.26 -16.45
CA LEU A 483 -2.77 16.90 -16.90
C LEU A 483 -3.07 18.17 -17.69
N ASP A 484 -3.95 18.06 -18.68
CA ASP A 484 -4.45 19.13 -19.52
C ASP A 484 -5.85 18.74 -20.01
N TYR A 485 -6.87 19.25 -19.31
CA TYR A 485 -8.26 18.93 -19.61
C TYR A 485 -8.69 19.45 -21.00
N LYS A 486 -8.07 20.51 -21.53
CA LYS A 486 -8.40 21.02 -22.86
C LYS A 486 -7.88 20.07 -23.93
N LYS A 487 -6.66 19.56 -23.73
CA LYS A 487 -6.09 18.52 -24.60
C LYS A 487 -6.89 17.21 -24.51
N SER A 488 -7.35 16.82 -23.33
CA SER A 488 -8.28 15.69 -23.15
C SER A 488 -9.55 15.84 -24.01
N VAL A 489 -10.24 16.98 -23.92
CA VAL A 489 -11.44 17.25 -24.73
C VAL A 489 -11.10 17.26 -26.23
N SER A 490 -9.96 17.83 -26.63
CA SER A 490 -9.50 17.81 -28.02
C SER A 490 -9.32 16.38 -28.54
N LEU A 491 -8.75 15.48 -27.73
CA LEU A 491 -8.51 14.09 -28.12
C LEU A 491 -9.81 13.29 -28.21
N TYR A 492 -10.76 13.49 -27.29
CA TYR A 492 -12.10 12.90 -27.44
C TYR A 492 -12.83 13.39 -28.69
N ARG A 493 -12.74 14.70 -29.00
CA ARG A 493 -13.33 15.23 -30.23
C ARG A 493 -12.65 14.68 -31.47
N LYS A 494 -11.34 14.49 -31.45
CA LYS A 494 -10.58 13.84 -32.52
C LYS A 494 -11.04 12.40 -32.72
N LEU A 495 -11.20 11.64 -31.65
CA LEU A 495 -11.76 10.28 -31.67
C LEU A 495 -13.15 10.25 -32.33
N ILE A 496 -14.06 11.14 -31.92
CA ILE A 496 -15.41 11.24 -32.48
C ILE A 496 -15.40 11.59 -33.97
N ALA A 497 -14.51 12.48 -34.39
CA ALA A 497 -14.43 12.95 -35.78
C ALA A 497 -13.78 11.92 -36.71
N GLU A 498 -12.69 11.28 -36.27
CA GLU A 498 -11.88 10.39 -37.12
C GLU A 498 -12.34 8.93 -37.06
N PHE A 499 -12.97 8.49 -35.96
CA PHE A 499 -13.37 7.10 -35.74
C PHE A 499 -14.86 6.98 -35.33
N PRO A 500 -15.82 7.39 -36.18
CA PRO A 500 -17.24 7.43 -35.82
C PRO A 500 -17.86 6.05 -35.51
N GLN A 501 -17.21 4.95 -35.91
CA GLN A 501 -17.63 3.57 -35.62
C GLN A 501 -16.95 2.98 -34.37
N SER A 502 -16.11 3.76 -33.68
CA SER A 502 -15.40 3.29 -32.49
C SER A 502 -16.39 2.90 -31.38
N PRO A 503 -16.16 1.79 -30.66
CA PRO A 503 -16.99 1.42 -29.51
C PRO A 503 -16.92 2.47 -28.37
N PHE A 504 -15.92 3.36 -28.41
CA PHE A 504 -15.71 4.38 -27.38
C PHE A 504 -16.52 5.66 -27.58
N ILE A 505 -17.19 5.85 -28.73
CA ILE A 505 -17.86 7.14 -29.06
C ILE A 505 -18.92 7.52 -28.03
N GLN A 506 -19.78 6.58 -27.62
CA GLN A 506 -20.84 6.87 -26.65
C GLN A 506 -20.28 7.35 -25.31
N ASN A 507 -19.19 6.73 -24.85
CA ASN A 507 -18.51 7.12 -23.62
C ASN A 507 -17.79 8.47 -23.81
N ALA A 508 -17.05 8.65 -24.90
CA ALA A 508 -16.28 9.87 -25.17
C ALA A 508 -17.14 11.14 -25.15
N VAL A 509 -18.37 11.07 -25.70
CA VAL A 509 -19.31 12.20 -25.70
C VAL A 509 -19.71 12.62 -24.27
N LEU A 510 -19.94 11.66 -23.37
CA LEU A 510 -20.26 11.93 -21.97
C LEU A 510 -19.02 12.39 -21.20
N GLU A 511 -17.87 11.76 -21.45
CA GLU A 511 -16.59 12.09 -20.80
C GLU A 511 -16.17 13.54 -21.07
N ILE A 512 -16.41 14.09 -22.28
CA ILE A 512 -16.15 15.51 -22.55
C ILE A 512 -16.90 16.41 -21.55
N ALA A 513 -18.18 16.12 -21.30
CA ALA A 513 -18.98 16.89 -20.36
C ALA A 513 -18.50 16.74 -18.92
N ASP A 514 -18.09 15.52 -18.53
CA ASP A 514 -17.55 15.22 -17.20
C ASP A 514 -16.20 15.91 -16.98
N VAL A 515 -15.35 15.98 -18.01
CA VAL A 515 -14.09 16.73 -17.97
C VAL A 515 -14.35 18.22 -17.76
N PHE A 516 -15.31 18.82 -18.47
CA PHE A 516 -15.70 20.21 -18.22
C PHE A 516 -16.28 20.42 -16.83
N TYR A 517 -17.09 19.49 -16.34
CA TYR A 517 -17.67 19.53 -15.00
C TYR A 517 -16.58 19.51 -13.92
N ALA A 518 -15.65 18.55 -13.99
CA ALA A 518 -14.53 18.41 -13.06
C ALA A 518 -13.64 19.67 -13.02
N ASN A 519 -13.53 20.36 -14.15
CA ASN A 519 -12.78 21.61 -14.28
C ASN A 519 -13.61 22.88 -14.03
N LYS A 520 -14.79 22.75 -13.40
CA LYS A 520 -15.70 23.83 -13.01
C LYS A 520 -16.25 24.65 -14.18
N GLN A 521 -16.12 24.16 -15.40
CA GLN A 521 -16.66 24.75 -16.62
C GLN A 521 -18.11 24.30 -16.85
N TYR A 522 -18.98 24.54 -15.86
CA TYR A 522 -20.34 23.98 -15.84
C TYR A 522 -21.19 24.39 -17.04
N ARG A 523 -21.01 25.60 -17.58
CA ARG A 523 -21.73 26.05 -18.79
C ARG A 523 -21.36 25.23 -20.02
N LEU A 524 -20.07 24.95 -20.18
CA LEU A 524 -19.58 24.10 -21.27
C LEU A 524 -20.03 22.65 -21.08
N SER A 525 -19.99 22.14 -19.84
CA SER A 525 -20.53 20.82 -19.50
C SER A 525 -21.99 20.67 -19.90
N ILE A 526 -22.87 21.63 -19.55
CA ILE A 526 -24.28 21.62 -19.96
C ILE A 526 -24.43 21.64 -21.49
N ALA A 527 -23.65 22.47 -22.20
CA ALA A 527 -23.72 22.54 -23.65
C ALA A 527 -23.34 21.20 -24.31
N GLU A 528 -22.32 20.51 -23.80
CA GLU A 528 -21.91 19.19 -24.30
C GLU A 528 -22.92 18.09 -23.94
N LEU A 529 -23.51 18.12 -22.74
CA LEU A 529 -24.60 17.22 -22.34
C LEU A 529 -25.85 17.39 -23.21
N GLN A 530 -26.17 18.63 -23.61
CA GLN A 530 -27.26 18.91 -24.54
C GLN A 530 -27.01 18.31 -25.92
N LYS A 531 -25.77 18.39 -26.43
CA LYS A 531 -25.39 17.70 -27.68
C LYS A 531 -25.46 16.18 -27.52
N ALA A 532 -24.97 15.65 -26.40
CA ALA A 532 -25.02 14.22 -26.08
C ALA A 532 -26.45 13.67 -26.09
N LYS A 533 -27.41 14.46 -25.60
CA LYS A 533 -28.85 14.11 -25.60
C LYS A 533 -29.39 13.80 -27.00
N ALA A 534 -28.88 14.47 -28.04
CA ALA A 534 -29.31 14.26 -29.41
C ALA A 534 -28.69 13.03 -30.08
N PHE A 535 -27.61 12.49 -29.49
CA PHE A 535 -26.82 11.39 -30.07
C PHE A 535 -27.02 10.06 -29.34
N LEU A 536 -27.29 10.08 -28.03
CA LEU A 536 -27.31 8.90 -27.17
C LEU A 536 -28.70 8.27 -27.03
N PRO A 537 -28.78 6.94 -26.76
CA PRO A 537 -30.04 6.23 -26.61
C PRO A 537 -30.87 6.70 -25.40
N SER A 538 -32.18 6.42 -25.43
CA SER A 538 -33.17 6.97 -24.50
C SER A 538 -32.93 6.61 -23.02
N ASP A 539 -32.31 5.46 -22.76
CA ASP A 539 -31.96 4.97 -21.42
C ASP A 539 -30.91 5.85 -20.72
N LYS A 540 -30.10 6.59 -21.48
CA LYS A 540 -29.08 7.52 -20.94
C LYS A 540 -29.63 8.92 -20.63
N LEU A 541 -30.84 9.24 -21.07
CA LEU A 541 -31.40 10.61 -20.96
C LEU A 541 -31.58 11.05 -19.51
N SER A 542 -32.01 10.16 -18.61
CA SER A 542 -32.18 10.48 -17.19
C SER A 542 -30.86 10.83 -16.50
N ASP A 543 -29.76 10.15 -16.85
CA ASP A 543 -28.43 10.45 -16.29
C ASP A 543 -27.94 11.81 -16.79
N ILE A 544 -28.10 12.08 -18.09
CA ILE A 544 -27.76 13.37 -18.72
C ILE A 544 -28.53 14.52 -18.05
N GLU A 545 -29.83 14.36 -17.82
CA GLU A 545 -30.65 15.37 -17.13
C GLU A 545 -30.20 15.58 -15.68
N GLY A 546 -29.84 14.51 -14.98
CA GLY A 546 -29.22 14.57 -13.66
C GLY A 546 -27.94 15.42 -13.64
N LYS A 547 -27.04 15.18 -14.60
CA LYS A 547 -25.77 15.93 -14.77
C LYS A 547 -25.99 17.40 -15.17
N ILE A 548 -26.98 17.69 -16.02
CA ILE A 548 -27.37 19.07 -16.38
C ILE A 548 -27.89 19.80 -15.14
N SER A 549 -28.77 19.15 -14.38
CA SER A 549 -29.33 19.71 -13.14
C SER A 549 -28.23 19.97 -12.11
N GLN A 550 -27.29 19.04 -11.96
CA GLN A 550 -26.13 19.19 -11.08
C GLN A 550 -25.25 20.39 -11.49
N SER A 551 -24.89 20.48 -12.78
CA SER A 551 -24.13 21.60 -13.33
C SER A 551 -24.83 22.95 -13.13
N SER A 552 -26.14 22.97 -13.33
CA SER A 552 -26.97 24.16 -13.15
C SER A 552 -26.98 24.61 -11.69
N ARG A 553 -27.17 23.69 -10.73
CA ARG A 553 -27.08 24.00 -9.30
C ARG A 553 -25.73 24.59 -8.93
N ASN A 554 -24.64 24.07 -9.48
CA ASN A 554 -23.32 24.64 -9.25
C ASN A 554 -23.20 26.05 -9.83
N ILE A 555 -23.70 26.34 -11.03
CA ILE A 555 -23.71 27.72 -11.56
C ILE A 555 -24.45 28.68 -10.62
N HIS A 556 -25.65 28.32 -10.17
CA HIS A 556 -26.42 29.12 -9.21
C HIS A 556 -25.65 29.31 -7.91
N ARG A 557 -24.95 28.25 -7.44
CA ARG A 557 -24.14 28.30 -6.23
C ARG A 557 -23.04 29.37 -6.32
N TYR A 558 -22.33 29.44 -7.45
CA TYR A 558 -21.29 30.45 -7.71
C TYR A 558 -21.89 31.85 -7.84
N TRP A 559 -23.02 32.00 -8.54
CA TRP A 559 -23.68 33.30 -8.71
C TRP A 559 -24.13 33.88 -7.36
N LEU A 560 -24.77 33.05 -6.52
CA LEU A 560 -25.20 33.46 -5.19
C LEU A 560 -24.02 33.82 -4.28
N ALA A 561 -22.88 33.11 -4.39
CA ALA A 561 -21.67 33.45 -3.64
C ALA A 561 -21.12 34.82 -4.07
N GLY A 562 -21.11 35.07 -5.38
CA GLY A 562 -20.75 36.38 -5.95
C GLY A 562 -21.67 37.49 -5.45
N LEU A 563 -22.99 37.27 -5.44
CA LEU A 563 -23.97 38.22 -4.90
C LEU A 563 -23.71 38.53 -3.43
N CYS A 564 -23.46 37.52 -2.59
CA CYS A 564 -23.11 37.70 -1.18
C CYS A 564 -21.84 38.57 -1.02
N TRP A 565 -20.80 38.32 -1.81
CA TRP A 565 -19.58 39.12 -1.79
C TRP A 565 -19.82 40.57 -2.25
N VAL A 566 -20.62 40.79 -3.29
CA VAL A 566 -20.99 42.14 -3.74
C VAL A 566 -21.69 42.92 -2.63
N ILE A 567 -22.60 42.28 -1.89
CA ILE A 567 -23.29 42.91 -0.75
C ILE A 567 -22.29 43.27 0.35
N VAL A 568 -21.43 42.34 0.77
CA VAL A 568 -20.42 42.56 1.82
C VAL A 568 -19.47 43.69 1.43
N LEU A 569 -18.93 43.67 0.20
CA LEU A 569 -18.03 44.69 -0.31
C LEU A 569 -18.74 46.04 -0.48
N GLY A 570 -20.00 46.04 -0.88
CA GLY A 570 -20.84 47.24 -0.93
C GLY A 570 -21.00 47.89 0.44
N CYS A 571 -21.26 47.10 1.48
CA CYS A 571 -21.28 47.60 2.86
C CYS A 571 -19.93 48.21 3.27
N VAL A 572 -18.81 47.56 2.96
CA VAL A 572 -17.48 48.08 3.27
C VAL A 572 -17.17 49.37 2.50
N ALA A 573 -17.54 49.44 1.21
CA ALA A 573 -17.40 50.64 0.40
C ALA A 573 -18.23 51.80 0.95
N CYS A 574 -19.47 51.55 1.38
CA CYS A 574 -20.31 52.55 2.03
C CYS A 574 -19.65 53.09 3.31
N ILE A 575 -19.00 52.26 4.13
CA ILE A 575 -18.23 52.72 5.31
C ILE A 575 -17.12 53.68 4.87
N PHE A 576 -16.40 53.37 3.79
CA PHE A 576 -15.34 54.23 3.27
C PHE A 576 -15.86 55.60 2.81
N PHE A 577 -17.02 55.64 2.14
CA PHE A 577 -17.65 56.91 1.72
C PHE A 577 -18.20 57.73 2.88
N LEU A 578 -18.77 57.07 3.90
CA LEU A 578 -19.31 57.75 5.08
C LEU A 578 -18.22 58.33 6.00
N LYS A 579 -16.98 57.83 5.89
CA LYS A 579 -15.82 58.25 6.70
C LYS A 579 -16.14 58.40 8.20
N PRO A 580 -16.67 57.36 8.87
CA PRO A 580 -16.93 57.42 10.31
C PRO A 580 -15.61 57.58 11.08
N LYS A 581 -15.62 58.37 12.17
CA LYS A 581 -14.47 58.44 13.09
C LYS A 581 -14.25 57.06 13.73
N LEU A 582 -13.17 56.38 13.41
CA LEU A 582 -12.87 55.03 13.92
C LEU A 582 -12.36 55.08 15.36
N SER A 583 -12.83 54.15 16.19
CA SER A 583 -12.32 53.93 17.55
C SER A 583 -12.27 52.44 17.87
N LEU A 584 -11.34 52.01 18.72
CA LEU A 584 -11.27 50.62 19.21
C LEU A 584 -12.58 50.15 19.87
N LYS A 585 -13.37 51.09 20.41
CA LYS A 585 -14.69 50.77 21.01
C LYS A 585 -15.68 50.22 19.98
N ASP A 586 -15.54 50.56 18.70
CA ASP A 586 -16.44 50.11 17.63
C ASP A 586 -16.31 48.61 17.33
N PHE A 587 -15.16 48.01 17.65
CA PHE A 587 -14.85 46.59 17.39
C PHE A 587 -15.10 45.69 18.61
N LYS A 588 -15.34 46.27 19.79
CA LYS A 588 -15.58 45.52 21.03
C LYS A 588 -16.76 44.55 20.91
N PRO A 589 -17.91 44.89 20.31
CA PRO A 589 -19.02 43.95 20.14
C PRO A 589 -18.61 42.75 19.28
N SER A 590 -17.87 42.97 18.19
CA SER A 590 -17.36 41.90 17.32
C SER A 590 -16.44 40.92 18.05
N LEU A 591 -15.54 41.43 18.90
CA LEU A 591 -14.66 40.58 19.72
C LEU A 591 -15.45 39.73 20.72
N ILE A 592 -16.49 40.30 21.34
CA ILE A 592 -17.37 39.57 22.27
C ILE A 592 -18.11 38.44 21.53
N HIS A 593 -18.66 38.73 20.36
CA HIS A 593 -19.37 37.74 19.55
C HIS A 593 -18.42 36.62 19.10
N PHE A 594 -17.21 36.97 18.67
CA PHE A 594 -16.18 35.99 18.31
C PHE A 594 -15.87 35.03 19.45
N LEU A 595 -15.57 35.56 20.65
CA LEU A 595 -15.27 34.74 21.81
C LEU A 595 -16.47 33.86 22.20
N LEU A 596 -17.69 34.40 22.14
CA LEU A 596 -18.91 33.66 22.47
C LEU A 596 -19.13 32.51 21.49
N TYR A 597 -19.10 32.77 20.19
CA TYR A 597 -19.29 31.74 19.16
C TYR A 597 -18.17 30.70 19.19
N PHE A 598 -16.93 31.12 19.40
CA PHE A 598 -15.78 30.21 19.51
C PHE A 598 -15.91 29.28 20.71
N VAL A 599 -16.25 29.80 21.89
CA VAL A 599 -16.44 28.98 23.10
C VAL A 599 -17.62 28.03 22.94
N SER A 600 -18.77 28.51 22.43
CA SER A 600 -19.93 27.65 22.15
C SER A 600 -19.57 26.51 21.19
N TYR A 601 -18.81 26.81 20.14
CA TYR A 601 -18.35 25.82 19.18
C TYR A 601 -17.39 24.80 19.80
N CYS A 602 -16.41 25.25 20.59
CA CYS A 602 -15.50 24.35 21.31
C CYS A 602 -16.27 23.40 22.24
N ILE A 603 -17.31 23.88 22.93
CA ILE A 603 -18.16 23.04 23.78
C ILE A 603 -18.89 21.97 22.94
N VAL A 604 -19.46 22.35 21.79
CA VAL A 604 -20.17 21.39 20.91
C VAL A 604 -19.22 20.32 20.38
N VAL A 605 -18.02 20.70 19.91
CA VAL A 605 -17.00 19.75 19.42
C VAL A 605 -16.51 18.84 20.55
N LEU A 606 -16.34 19.36 21.77
CA LEU A 606 -15.93 18.57 22.93
C LEU A 606 -16.98 17.54 23.33
N LEU A 607 -18.26 17.88 23.22
CA LEU A 607 -19.37 16.99 23.60
C LEU A 607 -19.73 15.98 22.50
N TRP A 608 -19.49 16.31 21.22
CA TRP A 608 -19.98 15.55 20.06
C TRP A 608 -18.93 15.46 18.94
N TYR A 609 -17.67 15.16 19.29
CA TYR A 609 -16.53 15.20 18.36
C TYR A 609 -16.78 14.44 17.06
N ASP A 610 -17.23 13.19 17.15
CA ASP A 610 -17.43 12.32 15.98
C ASP A 610 -18.52 12.84 15.03
N LEU A 611 -19.52 13.55 15.54
CA LEU A 611 -20.62 14.09 14.75
C LEU A 611 -20.26 15.42 14.06
N PHE A 612 -19.37 16.22 14.66
CA PHE A 612 -19.03 17.57 14.18
C PHE A 612 -17.65 17.68 13.53
N LEU A 613 -16.91 16.58 13.43
CA LEU A 613 -15.56 16.53 12.83
C LEU A 613 -15.53 17.11 11.41
N GLU A 614 -16.54 16.81 10.59
CA GLU A 614 -16.63 17.28 9.20
C GLU A 614 -17.03 18.77 9.10
N LEU A 615 -17.61 19.34 10.16
CA LEU A 615 -18.05 20.75 10.21
C LEU A 615 -16.94 21.71 10.65
N ILE A 616 -15.78 21.20 11.08
CA ILE A 616 -14.66 22.01 11.57
C ILE A 616 -14.22 23.09 10.57
N PRO A 617 -13.96 22.76 9.28
CA PRO A 617 -13.51 23.77 8.31
C PRO A 617 -14.54 24.88 8.13
N PHE A 618 -15.83 24.56 8.16
CA PHE A 618 -16.91 25.54 8.02
C PHE A 618 -17.01 26.47 9.21
N MET A 619 -16.98 25.93 10.43
CA MET A 619 -17.04 26.76 11.63
C MET A 619 -15.79 27.64 11.78
N ALA A 620 -14.62 27.14 11.36
CA ALA A 620 -13.37 27.91 11.33
C ALA A 620 -13.45 29.14 10.39
N VAL A 621 -14.23 29.07 9.32
CA VAL A 621 -14.46 30.21 8.39
C VAL A 621 -15.65 31.06 8.84
N MET A 622 -16.73 30.44 9.29
CA MET A 622 -18.00 31.09 9.61
C MET A 622 -17.92 31.96 10.87
N VAL A 623 -17.30 31.45 11.94
CA VAL A 623 -17.23 32.16 13.24
C VAL A 623 -16.52 33.51 13.11
N PRO A 624 -15.32 33.62 12.49
CA PRO A 624 -14.68 34.92 12.27
C PRO A 624 -15.55 35.87 11.43
N LEU A 625 -16.15 35.38 10.33
CA LEU A 625 -16.91 36.21 9.39
C LEU A 625 -18.18 36.80 10.04
N ILE A 626 -19.01 35.97 10.67
CA ILE A 626 -20.23 36.42 11.32
C ILE A 626 -19.92 37.40 12.46
N SER A 627 -18.80 37.21 13.15
CA SER A 627 -18.38 38.09 14.25
C SER A 627 -18.04 39.52 13.78
N LEU A 628 -17.78 39.75 12.49
CA LEU A 628 -17.53 41.10 11.96
C LEU A 628 -18.81 41.92 11.80
N THR A 629 -19.97 41.26 11.74
CA THR A 629 -21.27 41.87 11.49
C THR A 629 -21.59 43.08 12.38
N PRO A 630 -21.39 43.03 13.72
CA PRO A 630 -21.66 44.18 14.60
C PRO A 630 -20.78 45.40 14.32
N ALA A 631 -19.52 45.20 13.91
CA ALA A 631 -18.63 46.30 13.55
C ALA A 631 -19.06 46.94 12.23
N ILE A 632 -19.39 46.14 11.21
CA ILE A 632 -19.81 46.64 9.90
C ILE A 632 -21.11 47.45 10.02
N SER A 633 -22.14 46.89 10.65
CA SER A 633 -23.42 47.58 10.84
C SER A 633 -23.30 48.79 11.78
N GLY A 634 -22.45 48.70 12.81
CA GLY A 634 -22.13 49.79 13.72
C GLY A 634 -21.49 50.99 13.03
N LEU A 635 -20.50 50.75 12.17
CA LEU A 635 -19.81 51.80 11.42
C LEU A 635 -20.70 52.45 10.36
N LEU A 636 -21.50 51.67 9.65
CA LEU A 636 -22.45 52.16 8.64
C LEU A 636 -23.48 53.14 9.20
N THR A 637 -23.87 52.97 10.45
CA THR A 637 -24.96 53.73 11.07
C THR A 637 -24.47 54.76 12.09
N LYS A 638 -23.15 54.93 12.24
CA LYS A 638 -22.53 55.74 13.30
C LYS A 638 -22.93 57.22 13.28
N GLN A 639 -23.22 57.75 12.10
CA GLN A 639 -23.61 59.16 11.91
C GLN A 639 -25.14 59.36 11.82
N LEU A 640 -25.94 58.29 11.98
CA LEU A 640 -27.40 58.35 11.83
C LEU A 640 -28.10 58.61 13.18
N PRO A 641 -29.29 59.23 13.17
CA PRO A 641 -30.13 59.35 14.36
C PRO A 641 -30.48 57.98 14.93
N GLU A 642 -30.55 57.86 16.26
CA GLU A 642 -30.63 56.60 17.00
C GLU A 642 -31.76 55.67 16.52
N LYS A 643 -32.97 56.21 16.31
CA LYS A 643 -34.13 55.43 15.80
C LYS A 643 -33.89 54.84 14.41
N LYS A 644 -33.28 55.59 13.50
CA LYS A 644 -32.97 55.12 12.13
C LYS A 644 -31.77 54.17 12.14
N ALA A 645 -30.77 54.44 12.99
CA ALA A 645 -29.59 53.60 13.15
C ALA A 645 -29.96 52.19 13.63
N LEU A 646 -30.89 52.06 14.58
CA LEU A 646 -31.31 50.76 15.11
C LEU A 646 -31.92 49.86 14.02
N PHE A 647 -32.85 50.39 13.23
CA PHE A 647 -33.53 49.64 12.17
C PHE A 647 -32.54 49.18 11.08
N ILE A 648 -31.66 50.09 10.64
CA ILE A 648 -30.65 49.77 9.62
C ILE A 648 -29.63 48.76 10.15
N LYS A 649 -29.21 48.86 11.42
CA LYS A 649 -28.31 47.87 12.05
C LYS A 649 -28.91 46.47 12.02
N LEU A 650 -30.17 46.33 12.39
CA LEU A 650 -30.85 45.02 12.40
C LEU A 650 -30.93 44.42 10.99
N ALA A 651 -31.37 45.21 10.01
CA ALA A 651 -31.48 44.78 8.62
C ALA A 651 -30.12 44.35 8.04
N VAL A 652 -29.09 45.18 8.22
CA VAL A 652 -27.72 44.88 7.77
C VAL A 652 -27.18 43.64 8.48
N ASN A 653 -27.45 43.46 9.77
CA ASN A 653 -26.99 42.27 10.49
C ASN A 653 -27.58 40.98 9.91
N VAL A 654 -28.89 40.94 9.68
CA VAL A 654 -29.56 39.75 9.11
C VAL A 654 -28.97 39.41 7.74
N VAL A 655 -28.81 40.41 6.88
CA VAL A 655 -28.28 40.23 5.53
C VAL A 655 -26.81 39.77 5.56
N LEU A 656 -25.97 40.40 6.38
CA LEU A 656 -24.55 40.04 6.49
C LEU A 656 -24.36 38.65 7.08
N VAL A 657 -25.13 38.28 8.11
CA VAL A 657 -25.10 36.92 8.67
C VAL A 657 -25.45 35.90 7.58
N ALA A 658 -26.54 36.10 6.84
CA ALA A 658 -26.93 35.20 5.75
C ALA A 658 -25.84 35.10 4.66
N CYS A 659 -25.24 36.24 4.28
CA CYS A 659 -24.15 36.27 3.31
C CYS A 659 -22.92 35.53 3.82
N PHE A 660 -22.49 35.77 5.06
CA PHE A 660 -21.31 35.12 5.64
C PHE A 660 -21.52 33.62 5.83
N VAL A 661 -22.69 33.18 6.31
CA VAL A 661 -23.03 31.74 6.37
C VAL A 661 -22.92 31.12 4.99
N TYR A 662 -23.53 31.73 3.97
CA TYR A 662 -23.49 31.19 2.62
C TYR A 662 -22.08 31.16 2.02
N ILE A 663 -21.28 32.22 2.21
CA ILE A 663 -19.86 32.28 1.81
C ILE A 663 -19.06 31.15 2.49
N SER A 664 -19.31 30.89 3.77
CA SER A 664 -18.68 29.78 4.48
C SER A 664 -19.09 28.43 3.91
N ILE A 665 -20.38 28.19 3.62
CA ILE A 665 -20.85 26.96 2.96
C ILE A 665 -20.20 26.81 1.57
N PHE A 666 -20.09 27.90 0.83
CA PHE A 666 -19.50 27.92 -0.51
C PHE A 666 -18.03 27.46 -0.50
N HIS A 667 -17.19 28.03 0.37
CA HIS A 667 -15.75 27.77 0.37
C HIS A 667 -15.35 26.44 1.04
N THR A 668 -16.18 25.92 1.93
CA THR A 668 -15.88 24.69 2.67
C THR A 668 -16.42 23.43 2.00
N TYR A 669 -17.11 23.57 0.85
CA TYR A 669 -17.68 22.47 0.07
C TYR A 669 -18.57 21.51 0.87
N ILE A 670 -19.14 21.95 1.99
CA ILE A 670 -20.03 21.12 2.81
C ILE A 670 -21.30 20.82 2.03
N HIS A 671 -21.51 19.52 1.76
CA HIS A 671 -22.77 18.98 1.29
C HIS A 671 -23.62 18.63 2.52
N TRP A 672 -24.60 19.47 2.81
CA TRP A 672 -25.48 19.28 3.97
C TRP A 672 -26.30 17.97 3.92
N LEU A 673 -26.49 17.38 2.74
CA LEU A 673 -27.05 16.02 2.58
C LEU A 673 -26.17 14.95 3.23
N ILE A 674 -24.85 15.10 3.18
CA ILE A 674 -23.89 14.18 3.82
C ILE A 674 -23.86 14.41 5.35
N VAL A 675 -23.91 15.66 5.79
CA VAL A 675 -23.91 16.03 7.22
C VAL A 675 -25.17 15.56 7.96
N PHE A 676 -26.32 15.55 7.28
CA PHE A 676 -27.60 15.14 7.87
C PHE A 676 -28.09 13.75 7.44
N GLY A 677 -27.30 13.02 6.64
CA GLY A 677 -27.65 11.67 6.17
C GLY A 677 -28.95 11.60 5.35
N LEU A 678 -29.25 12.65 4.58
CA LEU A 678 -30.46 12.78 3.74
C LEU A 678 -30.19 12.50 2.27
#